data_AF-A0A6G0I168-F1
#
_entry.id   AF-A0A6G0I168-F1
#
_cell.length_a   1.000
_cell.length_b   1.000
_cell.length_c   1.000
_cell.angle_alpha   90.00
_cell.angle_beta   90.00
_cell.angle_gamma   90.00
#
_symmetry.space_group_name_H-M   'P 1'
#
loop_
_entity.id
_entity.type
_entity.pdbx_description
1 polymer ?
#
loop_
_entity_poly.entity_id
_entity_poly.type
_entity_poly.pdbx_seq_one_letter_code
_entity_poly.pdbx_strand_id
1 'polypeptide(L)'
;MIAYKRWRNPELRAETNFVVQNDENQGTDNEICTITSRPESRRRESASSSGFNNTGGDSEPEVTFTVDDALEAIGFGKFQWKISLLTGLSWIGDSMEMMLLSILGPQLHCEWKLPSFMVAIITSVVFAGMGIGSPVWGNIADKYGRKISLILCMVWTMYFGLLTAFTPVYGWLLFLRALVGFGIAGAPQSVTLYSEFLPVKARGICIMLIGMFWALGAMFEVLLALLIMPTLGWRWLVGLSTLPMALFICLCYWLPESPRFNVLSGNKEKALATLAQIAKDNGTAMPQGTLADHTQNGRGRFKDLFTPQYLRTTLLLWFIWFANAFSYYGIILLTTEFFQAGHTCVETQEAAVIEPRCGLECKYLTSADYKDLLWTTLAEFPGLLVILLAIDHIGRKKSMALCFFMFSLFILPLYACLDRLPLTILIFIARAFISGGYQVAFVYTPEKTGLGVGTCSAMARVGALITPFVAQVMLRTSVRLALSLYCGFCLLAGVASLFLPIETLGRVLQESNLDQDSGNRRGRTEQDRKGAPPPPGLWSQVLLDESLTRHFLPGDRDNLSGASSHILLFHLIPSLLFSSSSSSTSAALHQGCSPPTMALVTLQRSPTPSAASSASTTNSSAGEDFGSDDDRKNNQSLSESFFMVKGAALFLQQGGSAQGPKTPTHHKHAGDLPQHLQVMFKILRSEDRIKLAVRLESGWSDRVRYMVVIYTNGHQDTEENIVVGMDFTDKDSKECSIGMVLPLWSDTNIHLDGDGLKLILPSFLLLLFFTRGFSVNTAGRSHVFKPVSVQAMWSALQVLHKACEVSRRFNYFPGGIALTWMAFYESCITSEQSCVNEWNAMTDLETTRPDSPTMFVDRPTERERTECLIKAKLRNIMTFQDLENITSKEIRNELEQHMSCNLTEYKEFIDNEMLLILGQMDKATLIFDHVYLGSEWNASNLEELRDCGVGYILNVTREIDNFFPGMFSYHNVRVYDEEATDLLAHWNDTYNFIVKAKKNNSKCLVHCKMGVSRSASSVIAYAMKEYGWSLEKAYNFVKQNGV
;
A
#
# COMPACT_ATOMS: atom_id res chain seq x y z
N MET A 1 -4.71 -67.14 4.67
CA MET A 1 -3.64 -66.94 5.68
C MET A 1 -3.38 -65.43 5.75
N ILE A 2 -3.56 -64.68 6.85
CA ILE A 2 -3.69 -64.95 8.28
C ILE A 2 -4.71 -63.94 8.87
N ALA A 3 -5.40 -64.39 9.92
CA ALA A 3 -6.67 -63.93 10.49
C ALA A 3 -6.64 -62.63 11.33
N TYR A 4 -7.83 -62.02 11.44
CA TYR A 4 -8.20 -61.01 12.43
C TYR A 4 -8.13 -61.57 13.87
N LYS A 5 -7.53 -60.79 14.80
CA LYS A 5 -7.53 -61.06 16.24
C LYS A 5 -8.27 -59.92 16.96
N ARG A 6 -9.47 -60.23 17.46
CA ARG A 6 -10.33 -59.36 18.28
C ARG A 6 -9.93 -59.53 19.75
N TRP A 7 -9.63 -58.43 20.44
CA TRP A 7 -9.37 -58.43 21.89
C TRP A 7 -10.67 -58.28 22.68
N ARG A 8 -10.75 -59.07 23.75
CA ARG A 8 -11.85 -59.28 24.69
C ARG A 8 -11.59 -58.41 25.93
N ASN A 9 -12.62 -57.81 26.52
CA ASN A 9 -12.59 -57.35 27.92
C ASN A 9 -13.13 -58.48 28.84
N PRO A 10 -12.64 -58.61 30.08
CA PRO A 10 -13.04 -59.68 30.98
C PRO A 10 -14.24 -59.32 31.88
N GLU A 11 -14.97 -60.39 32.23
CA GLU A 11 -15.73 -60.63 33.47
C GLU A 11 -16.97 -59.77 33.83
N LEU A 12 -18.15 -60.34 33.59
CA LEU A 12 -19.12 -60.60 34.66
C LEU A 12 -19.97 -61.84 34.29
N ARG A 13 -20.19 -62.70 35.28
CA ARG A 13 -20.67 -64.09 35.21
C ARG A 13 -22.08 -64.16 35.78
N ALA A 14 -23.02 -64.81 35.09
CA ALA A 14 -24.19 -65.56 35.60
C ALA A 14 -25.06 -65.98 34.39
N GLU A 15 -24.96 -67.25 33.95
CA GLU A 15 -25.93 -68.32 34.19
C GLU A 15 -27.24 -68.21 33.38
N THR A 16 -27.37 -68.98 32.29
CA THR A 16 -28.17 -70.23 32.26
C THR A 16 -28.20 -70.85 30.85
N ASN A 17 -28.18 -72.18 30.85
CA ASN A 17 -28.05 -73.10 29.71
C ASN A 17 -29.36 -73.33 28.95
N PHE A 18 -29.24 -73.75 27.68
CA PHE A 18 -29.79 -74.96 27.03
C PHE A 18 -30.00 -74.68 25.50
N VAL A 19 -29.21 -75.26 24.57
CA VAL A 19 -29.34 -76.63 23.96
C VAL A 19 -30.51 -76.64 22.94
N VAL A 20 -30.42 -77.04 21.66
CA VAL A 20 -29.45 -77.86 20.90
C VAL A 20 -29.88 -77.95 19.41
N GLN A 21 -28.90 -78.11 18.51
CA GLN A 21 -28.87 -78.91 17.24
C GLN A 21 -29.94 -78.67 16.14
N ASN A 22 -29.69 -78.83 14.83
CA ASN A 22 -28.54 -79.34 14.08
C ASN A 22 -28.73 -79.14 12.56
N ASP A 23 -27.60 -79.27 11.86
CA ASP A 23 -27.38 -79.89 10.53
C ASP A 23 -27.97 -79.25 9.26
N GLU A 24 -27.34 -79.33 8.08
CA GLU A 24 -25.95 -79.36 7.59
C GLU A 24 -26.05 -79.45 6.05
N ASN A 25 -25.02 -78.92 5.36
CA ASN A 25 -24.57 -79.25 3.99
C ASN A 25 -25.41 -78.84 2.76
N GLN A 26 -24.94 -77.88 1.93
CA GLN A 26 -23.81 -77.89 0.96
C GLN A 26 -24.18 -78.47 -0.41
N GLY A 27 -23.85 -77.73 -1.48
CA GLY A 27 -23.69 -78.28 -2.83
C GLY A 27 -24.17 -77.37 -3.97
N THR A 28 -23.22 -76.68 -4.59
CA THR A 28 -23.28 -75.79 -5.76
C THR A 28 -23.62 -76.50 -7.08
N ASP A 29 -24.24 -75.79 -8.04
CA ASP A 29 -23.74 -75.71 -9.43
C ASP A 29 -24.44 -74.60 -10.26
N ASN A 30 -23.71 -74.19 -11.30
CA ASN A 30 -23.76 -72.94 -12.04
C ASN A 30 -24.73 -72.91 -13.25
N GLU A 31 -25.01 -71.67 -13.68
CA GLU A 31 -25.09 -71.19 -15.07
C GLU A 31 -26.43 -71.11 -15.87
N ILE A 32 -26.67 -69.87 -16.38
CA ILE A 32 -27.02 -69.48 -17.77
C ILE A 32 -28.49 -69.12 -18.17
N CYS A 33 -28.58 -67.85 -18.61
CA CYS A 33 -29.35 -67.17 -19.68
C CYS A 33 -30.90 -67.09 -19.74
N THR A 34 -31.39 -65.90 -19.38
CA THR A 34 -32.07 -64.85 -20.20
C THR A 34 -33.12 -65.15 -21.31
N ILE A 35 -34.22 -64.39 -21.19
CA ILE A 35 -35.22 -63.80 -22.15
C ILE A 35 -36.26 -64.71 -22.84
N THR A 36 -37.55 -64.52 -22.50
CA THR A 36 -38.58 -63.81 -23.31
C THR A 36 -40.01 -64.17 -22.89
N SER A 37 -40.86 -63.17 -22.63
CA SER A 37 -42.10 -62.92 -23.39
C SER A 37 -43.03 -61.92 -22.68
N ARG A 38 -43.39 -60.87 -23.44
CA ARG A 38 -44.69 -60.17 -23.44
C ARG A 38 -45.50 -60.81 -24.60
N PRO A 39 -46.77 -60.45 -24.89
CA PRO A 39 -47.73 -59.56 -24.20
C PRO A 39 -49.16 -60.16 -24.11
N GLU A 40 -50.11 -59.48 -23.44
CA GLU A 40 -51.51 -59.51 -23.91
C GLU A 40 -52.32 -58.29 -23.45
N SER A 41 -53.22 -57.87 -24.34
CA SER A 41 -54.05 -56.66 -24.30
C SER A 41 -55.53 -57.02 -24.16
N ARG A 42 -56.32 -56.24 -23.42
CA ARG A 42 -57.77 -56.06 -23.68
C ARG A 42 -58.28 -54.69 -23.20
N ARG A 43 -59.32 -54.23 -23.90
CA ARG A 43 -59.82 -52.84 -24.06
C ARG A 43 -61.29 -52.77 -23.58
N ARG A 44 -61.69 -51.63 -22.95
CA ARG A 44 -63.04 -50.95 -22.89
C ARG A 44 -64.27 -51.78 -22.43
N GLU A 45 -65.32 -51.28 -21.74
CA GLU A 45 -65.90 -49.95 -21.50
C GLU A 45 -66.97 -50.03 -20.37
N SER A 46 -67.22 -48.88 -19.70
CA SER A 46 -68.44 -48.37 -19.01
C SER A 46 -69.27 -49.21 -18.01
N ALA A 47 -69.36 -48.72 -16.76
CA ALA A 47 -70.63 -48.63 -16.01
C ALA A 47 -70.54 -47.49 -14.96
N SER A 48 -71.54 -46.63 -14.94
CA SER A 48 -71.75 -45.52 -14.01
C SER A 48 -72.62 -45.95 -12.83
N SER A 49 -72.22 -45.64 -11.60
CA SER A 49 -73.16 -45.37 -10.48
C SER A 49 -72.46 -44.61 -9.33
N SER A 50 -72.86 -43.35 -9.21
CA SER A 50 -73.00 -42.49 -8.01
C SER A 50 -72.70 -43.05 -6.61
N GLY A 51 -71.98 -42.24 -5.81
CA GLY A 51 -72.45 -41.85 -4.47
C GLY A 51 -71.61 -42.27 -3.24
N PHE A 52 -70.79 -41.33 -2.76
CA PHE A 52 -70.63 -40.94 -1.33
C PHE A 52 -70.15 -41.99 -0.28
N ASN A 53 -68.87 -41.96 0.12
CA ASN A 53 -68.38 -41.47 1.43
C ASN A 53 -66.97 -42.01 1.82
N ASN A 54 -66.12 -41.07 2.24
CA ASN A 54 -65.00 -41.15 3.19
C ASN A 54 -64.17 -42.43 3.33
N THR A 55 -62.88 -42.32 2.98
CA THR A 55 -61.77 -42.49 3.95
C THR A 55 -60.60 -41.64 3.46
N GLY A 56 -60.04 -40.80 4.34
CA GLY A 56 -58.80 -40.10 4.09
C GLY A 56 -57.72 -41.11 3.73
N GLY A 57 -57.19 -40.99 2.51
CA GLY A 57 -55.95 -41.64 2.16
C GLY A 57 -54.85 -40.89 2.89
N ASP A 58 -54.28 -41.52 3.92
CA ASP A 58 -52.90 -41.27 4.28
C ASP A 58 -52.09 -41.46 2.99
N SER A 59 -51.72 -40.35 2.35
CA SER A 59 -50.67 -40.37 1.33
C SER A 59 -49.44 -40.93 2.03
N GLU A 60 -49.02 -42.14 1.65
CA GLU A 60 -47.70 -42.65 2.04
C GLU A 60 -46.69 -41.51 1.83
N PRO A 61 -45.91 -41.13 2.85
CA PRO A 61 -44.95 -40.04 2.69
C PRO A 61 -44.01 -40.42 1.54
N GLU A 62 -44.04 -39.64 0.47
CA GLU A 62 -43.13 -39.82 -0.66
C GLU A 62 -41.71 -39.83 -0.08
N VAL A 63 -41.00 -40.95 -0.21
CA VAL A 63 -39.67 -41.09 0.40
C VAL A 63 -38.75 -40.08 -0.29
N THR A 64 -38.38 -39.01 0.41
CA THR A 64 -37.46 -37.99 -0.11
C THR A 64 -36.07 -38.17 0.49
N PHE A 65 -35.02 -37.99 -0.31
CA PHE A 65 -33.63 -37.99 0.16
C PHE A 65 -32.92 -36.69 -0.21
N THR A 66 -31.95 -36.26 0.60
CA THR A 66 -31.10 -35.10 0.30
C THR A 66 -29.85 -35.51 -0.49
N VAL A 67 -29.13 -34.53 -1.07
CA VAL A 67 -27.85 -34.80 -1.74
C VAL A 67 -26.85 -35.47 -0.79
N ASP A 68 -26.87 -35.10 0.48
CA ASP A 68 -25.94 -35.65 1.47
C ASP A 68 -26.29 -37.09 1.85
N ASP A 69 -27.59 -37.40 1.97
CA ASP A 69 -28.06 -38.79 2.17
C ASP A 69 -27.66 -39.68 0.99
N ALA A 70 -27.76 -39.14 -0.24
CA ALA A 70 -27.34 -39.86 -1.43
C ALA A 70 -25.83 -40.13 -1.46
N LEU A 71 -25.01 -39.14 -1.13
CA LEU A 71 -23.55 -39.31 -1.07
C LEU A 71 -23.13 -40.28 0.05
N GLU A 72 -23.83 -40.27 1.19
CA GLU A 72 -23.57 -41.20 2.29
C GLU A 72 -23.99 -42.65 1.90
N ALA A 73 -25.10 -42.81 1.19
CA ALA A 73 -25.54 -44.11 0.68
C ALA A 73 -24.63 -44.67 -0.43
N ILE A 74 -24.16 -43.80 -1.34
CA ILE A 74 -23.24 -44.18 -2.43
C ILE A 74 -21.85 -44.54 -1.88
N GLY A 75 -21.40 -43.86 -0.83
CA GLY A 75 -20.13 -44.09 -0.15
C GLY A 75 -18.89 -43.56 -0.89
N PHE A 76 -17.72 -43.81 -0.31
CA PHE A 76 -16.43 -43.41 -0.88
C PHE A 76 -15.91 -44.50 -1.83
N GLY A 77 -15.56 -44.14 -3.07
CA GLY A 77 -15.14 -45.08 -4.11
C GLY A 77 -14.21 -44.49 -5.17
N LYS A 78 -14.14 -45.14 -6.34
CA LYS A 78 -13.22 -44.77 -7.44
C LYS A 78 -13.45 -43.36 -7.96
N PHE A 79 -14.70 -42.91 -8.01
CA PHE A 79 -15.04 -41.56 -8.44
C PHE A 79 -14.37 -40.50 -7.55
N GLN A 80 -14.39 -40.70 -6.23
CA GLN A 80 -13.84 -39.74 -5.26
C GLN A 80 -12.32 -39.64 -5.37
N TRP A 81 -11.63 -40.77 -5.57
CA TRP A 81 -10.20 -40.77 -5.88
C TRP A 81 -9.89 -40.02 -7.18
N LYS A 82 -10.70 -40.21 -8.23
CA LYS A 82 -10.54 -39.51 -9.50
C LYS A 82 -10.70 -37.99 -9.35
N ILE A 83 -11.73 -37.54 -8.64
CA ILE A 83 -11.94 -36.11 -8.38
C ILE A 83 -10.82 -35.55 -7.50
N SER A 84 -10.40 -36.28 -6.46
CA SER A 84 -9.28 -35.90 -5.58
C SER A 84 -8.00 -35.63 -6.37
N LEU A 85 -7.67 -36.47 -7.35
CA LEU A 85 -6.50 -36.27 -8.21
C LEU A 85 -6.63 -35.03 -9.11
N LEU A 86 -7.82 -34.79 -9.67
CA LEU A 86 -8.09 -33.64 -10.53
C LEU A 86 -8.04 -32.32 -9.75
N THR A 87 -8.71 -32.25 -8.60
CA THR A 87 -8.69 -31.05 -7.74
C THR A 87 -7.32 -30.87 -7.09
N GLY A 88 -6.62 -31.97 -6.77
CA GLY A 88 -5.24 -31.96 -6.30
C GLY A 88 -4.26 -31.33 -7.30
N LEU A 89 -4.42 -31.57 -8.61
CA LEU A 89 -3.59 -30.94 -9.64
C LEU A 89 -3.78 -29.42 -9.70
N SER A 90 -5.01 -28.95 -9.52
CA SER A 90 -5.30 -27.52 -9.35
C SER A 90 -4.56 -26.94 -8.14
N TRP A 91 -4.46 -27.72 -7.06
CA TRP A 91 -3.82 -27.28 -5.82
C TRP A 91 -2.28 -27.31 -5.91
N ILE A 92 -1.71 -28.25 -6.69
CA ILE A 92 -0.29 -28.25 -7.06
C ILE A 92 0.07 -26.94 -7.76
N GLY A 93 -0.70 -26.54 -8.79
CA GLY A 93 -0.43 -25.31 -9.53
C GLY A 93 -0.48 -24.06 -8.64
N ASP A 94 -1.48 -23.98 -7.76
CA ASP A 94 -1.61 -22.88 -6.80
C ASP A 94 -0.41 -22.80 -5.84
N SER A 95 0.01 -23.94 -5.30
CA SER A 95 1.19 -24.03 -4.42
C SER A 95 2.49 -23.64 -5.12
N MET A 96 2.65 -24.04 -6.38
CA MET A 96 3.81 -23.66 -7.20
C MET A 96 3.92 -22.15 -7.39
N GLU A 97 2.82 -21.48 -7.74
CA GLU A 97 2.80 -20.01 -7.86
C GLU A 97 3.09 -19.31 -6.53
N MET A 98 2.60 -19.85 -5.40
CA MET A 98 2.92 -19.31 -4.08
C MET A 98 4.38 -19.51 -3.69
N MET A 99 4.98 -20.66 -4.03
CA MET A 99 6.39 -20.96 -3.77
C MET A 99 7.32 -20.10 -4.65
N LEU A 100 6.93 -19.85 -5.90
CA LEU A 100 7.66 -19.04 -6.87
C LEU A 100 7.97 -17.64 -6.32
N LEU A 101 7.09 -17.04 -5.51
CA LEU A 101 7.31 -15.72 -4.89
C LEU A 101 8.56 -15.67 -3.99
N SER A 102 8.87 -16.77 -3.30
CA SER A 102 10.04 -16.84 -2.41
C SER A 102 11.37 -16.92 -3.18
N ILE A 103 11.35 -17.55 -4.36
CA ILE A 103 12.54 -17.74 -5.20
C ILE A 103 12.77 -16.50 -6.08
N LEU A 104 11.69 -15.95 -6.64
CA LEU A 104 11.76 -14.84 -7.58
C LEU A 104 12.26 -13.55 -6.93
N GLY A 105 11.91 -13.29 -5.66
CA GLY A 105 12.30 -12.07 -4.96
C GLY A 105 13.81 -11.85 -4.89
N PRO A 106 14.58 -12.76 -4.26
CA PRO A 106 16.04 -12.68 -4.18
C PRO A 106 16.73 -12.65 -5.56
N GLN A 107 16.18 -13.35 -6.55
CA GLN A 107 16.74 -13.38 -7.89
C GLN A 107 16.62 -12.03 -8.59
N LEU A 108 15.42 -11.43 -8.58
CA LEU A 108 15.19 -10.11 -9.20
C LEU A 108 15.89 -8.98 -8.46
N HIS A 109 16.09 -9.14 -7.14
CA HIS A 109 16.92 -8.22 -6.36
C HIS A 109 18.33 -8.08 -6.96
N CYS A 110 18.95 -9.19 -7.40
CA CYS A 110 20.29 -9.14 -8.01
C CYS A 110 20.28 -8.78 -9.48
N GLU A 111 19.33 -9.30 -10.25
CA GLU A 111 19.24 -9.03 -11.70
C GLU A 111 19.00 -7.54 -11.98
N TRP A 112 18.08 -6.92 -11.24
CA TRP A 112 17.63 -5.54 -11.46
C TRP A 112 18.10 -4.56 -10.37
N LYS A 113 18.99 -5.00 -9.48
CA LYS A 113 19.54 -4.21 -8.35
C LYS A 113 18.45 -3.47 -7.56
N LEU A 114 17.33 -4.15 -7.30
CA LEU A 114 16.16 -3.55 -6.67
C LEU A 114 16.37 -3.34 -5.17
N PRO A 115 15.93 -2.22 -4.57
CA PRO A 115 15.89 -2.07 -3.12
C PRO A 115 14.90 -3.07 -2.50
N SER A 116 15.13 -3.47 -1.25
CA SER A 116 14.35 -4.52 -0.58
C SER A 116 12.85 -4.24 -0.50
N PHE A 117 12.44 -2.97 -0.41
CA PHE A 117 11.01 -2.61 -0.43
C PHE A 117 10.35 -2.87 -1.79
N MET A 118 11.07 -2.71 -2.91
CA MET A 118 10.56 -3.04 -4.24
C MET A 118 10.41 -4.56 -4.42
N VAL A 119 11.27 -5.36 -3.79
CA VAL A 119 11.13 -6.82 -3.76
C VAL A 119 9.89 -7.23 -2.96
N ALA A 120 9.67 -6.61 -1.80
CA ALA A 120 8.46 -6.84 -1.00
C ALA A 120 7.18 -6.45 -1.74
N ILE A 121 7.21 -5.37 -2.54
CA ILE A 121 6.06 -4.95 -3.34
C ILE A 121 5.70 -6.00 -4.42
N ILE A 122 6.68 -6.72 -5.00
CA ILE A 122 6.41 -7.80 -5.98
C ILE A 122 5.58 -8.92 -5.36
N THR A 123 5.86 -9.32 -4.11
CA THR A 123 5.14 -10.40 -3.44
C THR A 123 3.83 -9.89 -2.83
N SER A 124 3.82 -8.68 -2.26
CA SER A 124 2.61 -8.04 -1.70
C SER A 124 1.53 -7.81 -2.76
N VAL A 125 1.88 -7.44 -4.00
CA VAL A 125 0.86 -7.19 -5.04
C VAL A 125 0.09 -8.47 -5.40
N VAL A 126 0.71 -9.64 -5.30
CA VAL A 126 0.06 -10.93 -5.53
C VAL A 126 -0.98 -11.18 -4.44
N PHE A 127 -0.63 -10.94 -3.17
CA PHE A 127 -1.59 -11.05 -2.06
C PHE A 127 -2.71 -10.00 -2.14
N ALA A 128 -2.41 -8.78 -2.58
CA ALA A 128 -3.41 -7.74 -2.82
C ALA A 128 -4.39 -8.14 -3.94
N GLY A 129 -3.85 -8.62 -5.07
CA GLY A 129 -4.64 -9.19 -6.15
C GLY A 129 -5.52 -10.34 -5.66
N MET A 130 -4.98 -11.20 -4.79
CA MET A 130 -5.72 -12.31 -4.20
C MET A 130 -6.87 -11.86 -3.29
N GLY A 131 -6.66 -10.80 -2.52
CA GLY A 131 -7.68 -10.17 -1.69
C GLY A 131 -8.85 -9.63 -2.51
N ILE A 132 -8.56 -8.99 -3.65
CA ILE A 132 -9.57 -8.44 -4.57
C ILE A 132 -10.27 -9.56 -5.36
N GLY A 133 -9.53 -10.60 -5.76
CA GLY A 133 -10.06 -11.71 -6.55
C GLY A 133 -11.03 -12.61 -5.78
N SER A 134 -10.83 -12.79 -4.47
CA SER A 134 -11.60 -13.75 -3.67
C SER A 134 -13.11 -13.49 -3.69
N PRO A 135 -13.62 -12.27 -3.45
CA PRO A 135 -15.05 -11.96 -3.59
C PRO A 135 -15.58 -12.15 -5.01
N VAL A 136 -14.78 -11.82 -6.02
CA VAL A 136 -15.18 -11.92 -7.43
C VAL A 136 -15.36 -13.37 -7.85
N TRP A 137 -14.37 -14.23 -7.58
CA TRP A 137 -14.46 -15.65 -7.86
C TRP A 137 -15.51 -16.35 -7.00
N GLY A 138 -15.71 -15.92 -5.75
CA GLY A 138 -16.81 -16.42 -4.91
C GLY A 138 -18.19 -16.15 -5.53
N ASN A 139 -18.42 -14.92 -6.03
CA ASN A 139 -19.67 -14.57 -6.70
C ASN A 139 -19.85 -15.33 -8.03
N ILE A 140 -18.77 -15.49 -8.80
CA ILE A 140 -18.78 -16.29 -10.05
C ILE A 140 -19.12 -17.75 -9.76
N ALA A 141 -18.50 -18.36 -8.73
CA ALA A 141 -18.75 -19.74 -8.32
C ALA A 141 -20.19 -19.98 -7.84
N ASP A 142 -20.78 -18.98 -7.17
CA ASP A 142 -22.17 -19.02 -6.73
C ASP A 142 -23.17 -18.82 -7.86
N LYS A 143 -22.87 -17.99 -8.87
CA LYS A 143 -23.78 -17.69 -9.98
C LYS A 143 -23.71 -18.68 -11.13
N TYR A 144 -22.50 -19.06 -11.54
CA TYR A 144 -22.27 -19.88 -12.73
C TYR A 144 -21.88 -21.33 -12.42
N GLY A 145 -21.53 -21.64 -11.17
CA GLY A 145 -21.12 -22.97 -10.74
C GLY A 145 -19.63 -23.04 -10.40
N ARG A 146 -19.28 -24.07 -9.61
CA ARG A 146 -17.93 -24.21 -9.03
C ARG A 146 -16.94 -24.69 -10.09
N LYS A 147 -17.36 -25.58 -11.00
CA LYS A 147 -16.52 -26.06 -12.11
C LYS A 147 -16.11 -24.91 -13.02
N ILE A 148 -17.06 -24.08 -13.44
CA ILE A 148 -16.80 -22.97 -14.37
C ILE A 148 -15.85 -21.96 -13.72
N SER A 149 -16.10 -21.58 -12.46
CA SER A 149 -15.22 -20.68 -11.73
C SER A 149 -13.78 -21.22 -11.63
N LEU A 150 -13.62 -22.51 -11.33
CA LEU A 150 -12.31 -23.14 -11.20
C LEU A 150 -11.55 -23.20 -12.54
N ILE A 151 -12.24 -23.51 -13.65
CA ILE A 151 -11.62 -23.51 -14.98
C ILE A 151 -11.18 -22.10 -15.37
N LEU A 152 -12.06 -21.09 -15.19
CA LEU A 152 -11.77 -19.71 -15.56
C LEU A 152 -10.59 -19.14 -14.76
N CYS A 153 -10.53 -19.39 -13.45
CA CYS A 153 -9.41 -18.89 -12.65
C CYS A 153 -8.09 -19.57 -13.03
N MET A 154 -8.08 -20.87 -13.36
CA MET A 154 -6.87 -21.56 -13.81
C MET A 154 -6.38 -21.09 -15.18
N VAL A 155 -7.29 -20.86 -16.12
CA VAL A 155 -6.95 -20.27 -17.42
C VAL A 155 -6.37 -18.86 -17.23
N TRP A 156 -6.98 -18.06 -16.36
CA TRP A 156 -6.52 -16.71 -16.03
C TRP A 156 -5.10 -16.72 -15.44
N THR A 157 -4.87 -17.54 -14.41
CA THR A 157 -3.56 -17.62 -13.75
C THR A 157 -2.48 -18.15 -14.70
N MET A 158 -2.78 -19.17 -15.50
CA MET A 158 -1.85 -19.69 -16.51
C MET A 158 -1.47 -18.62 -17.55
N TYR A 159 -2.45 -17.88 -18.07
CA TYR A 159 -2.22 -16.86 -19.10
C TYR A 159 -1.33 -15.71 -18.59
N PHE A 160 -1.68 -15.11 -17.44
CA PHE A 160 -0.89 -14.02 -16.88
C PHE A 160 0.43 -14.48 -16.25
N GLY A 161 0.49 -15.72 -15.76
CA GLY A 161 1.71 -16.37 -15.28
C GLY A 161 2.74 -16.47 -16.41
N LEU A 162 2.32 -17.01 -17.57
CA LEU A 162 3.17 -17.15 -18.75
C LEU A 162 3.58 -15.79 -19.32
N LEU A 163 2.66 -14.82 -19.37
CA LEU A 163 2.99 -13.45 -19.80
C LEU A 163 4.07 -12.80 -18.92
N THR A 164 4.13 -13.15 -17.63
CA THR A 164 5.15 -12.58 -16.75
C THR A 164 6.57 -12.99 -17.19
N ALA A 165 6.76 -14.14 -17.83
CA ALA A 165 8.08 -14.53 -18.36
C ALA A 165 8.60 -13.55 -19.43
N PHE A 166 7.71 -12.79 -20.08
CA PHE A 166 8.04 -11.85 -21.15
C PHE A 166 8.17 -10.39 -20.67
N THR A 167 8.12 -10.11 -19.37
CA THR A 167 8.16 -8.73 -18.87
C THR A 167 9.51 -8.06 -19.11
N PRO A 168 9.56 -6.87 -19.73
CA PRO A 168 10.81 -6.16 -19.98
C PRO A 168 11.21 -5.21 -18.84
N VAL A 169 10.25 -4.72 -18.06
CA VAL A 169 10.47 -3.73 -16.97
C VAL A 169 9.68 -4.09 -15.72
N TYR A 170 10.15 -3.59 -14.57
CA TYR A 170 9.59 -3.84 -13.25
C TYR A 170 8.08 -3.53 -13.14
N GLY A 171 7.61 -2.42 -13.71
CA GLY A 171 6.19 -2.03 -13.66
C GLY A 171 5.25 -3.05 -14.32
N TRP A 172 5.65 -3.61 -15.47
CA TRP A 172 4.88 -4.68 -16.13
C TRP A 172 4.88 -5.98 -15.32
N LEU A 173 6.02 -6.31 -14.69
CA LEU A 173 6.10 -7.46 -13.79
C LEU A 173 5.13 -7.29 -12.61
N LEU A 174 5.10 -6.12 -11.99
CA LEU A 174 4.19 -5.81 -10.90
C LEU A 174 2.72 -5.97 -11.31
N PHE A 175 2.35 -5.38 -12.45
CA PHE A 175 0.98 -5.43 -12.96
C PHE A 175 0.54 -6.87 -13.26
N LEU A 176 1.35 -7.65 -13.98
CA LEU A 176 1.01 -9.03 -14.31
C LEU A 176 0.97 -9.93 -13.07
N ARG A 177 1.87 -9.73 -12.10
CA ARG A 177 1.84 -10.44 -10.82
C ARG A 177 0.57 -10.14 -10.03
N ALA A 178 0.08 -8.90 -10.06
CA ALA A 178 -1.22 -8.55 -9.46
C ALA A 178 -2.37 -9.36 -10.08
N LEU A 179 -2.36 -9.51 -11.42
CA LEU A 179 -3.37 -10.28 -12.16
C LEU A 179 -3.25 -11.79 -11.91
N VAL A 180 -2.04 -12.32 -11.76
CA VAL A 180 -1.80 -13.70 -11.31
C VAL A 180 -2.40 -13.92 -9.93
N GLY A 181 -2.12 -13.03 -8.97
CA GLY A 181 -2.73 -13.06 -7.63
C GLY A 181 -4.25 -13.03 -7.65
N PHE A 182 -4.84 -12.23 -8.53
CA PHE A 182 -6.29 -12.22 -8.75
C PHE A 182 -6.81 -13.60 -9.19
N GLY A 183 -6.12 -14.31 -10.08
CA GLY A 183 -6.49 -15.66 -10.51
C GLY A 183 -6.33 -16.73 -9.42
N ILE A 184 -5.22 -16.69 -8.67
CA ILE A 184 -4.93 -17.59 -7.53
C ILE A 184 -6.07 -17.57 -6.50
N ALA A 185 -6.74 -16.43 -6.31
CA ALA A 185 -7.87 -16.32 -5.38
C ALA A 185 -9.04 -17.27 -5.66
N GLY A 186 -9.18 -17.78 -6.90
CA GLY A 186 -10.20 -18.74 -7.28
C GLY A 186 -9.83 -20.20 -6.98
N ALA A 187 -8.55 -20.51 -6.76
CA ALA A 187 -8.08 -21.88 -6.53
C ALA A 187 -8.72 -22.60 -5.31
N PRO A 188 -9.02 -21.93 -4.17
CA PRO A 188 -9.69 -22.57 -3.04
C PRO A 188 -11.07 -23.16 -3.36
N GLN A 189 -11.70 -22.77 -4.48
CA GLN A 189 -12.95 -23.37 -4.95
C GLN A 189 -12.80 -24.86 -5.29
N SER A 190 -11.58 -25.34 -5.58
CA SER A 190 -11.29 -26.76 -5.79
C SER A 190 -11.55 -27.59 -4.52
N VAL A 191 -11.21 -27.06 -3.34
CA VAL A 191 -11.45 -27.68 -2.04
C VAL A 191 -12.93 -27.74 -1.74
N THR A 192 -13.64 -26.63 -2.01
CA THR A 192 -15.09 -26.55 -1.84
C THR A 192 -15.79 -27.54 -2.75
N LEU A 193 -15.45 -27.58 -4.03
CA LEU A 193 -15.98 -28.54 -5.00
C LEU A 193 -15.73 -29.98 -4.55
N TYR A 194 -14.51 -30.30 -4.13
CA TYR A 194 -14.17 -31.64 -3.63
C TYR A 194 -14.99 -32.01 -2.39
N SER A 195 -15.16 -31.08 -1.45
CA SER A 195 -15.93 -31.30 -0.22
C SER A 195 -17.41 -31.61 -0.46
N GLU A 196 -17.97 -31.07 -1.56
CA GLU A 196 -19.36 -31.29 -1.97
C GLU A 196 -19.60 -32.66 -2.60
N PHE A 197 -18.55 -33.38 -3.03
CA PHE A 197 -18.65 -34.76 -3.50
C PHE A 197 -18.40 -35.80 -2.40
N LEU A 198 -17.88 -35.39 -1.24
CA LEU A 198 -17.43 -36.30 -0.19
C LEU A 198 -18.54 -36.64 0.83
N PRO A 199 -18.65 -37.92 1.24
CA PRO A 199 -19.53 -38.31 2.33
C PRO A 199 -19.06 -37.72 3.66
N VAL A 200 -20.00 -37.48 4.59
CA VAL A 200 -19.77 -36.66 5.79
C VAL A 200 -18.67 -37.25 6.67
N LYS A 201 -18.63 -38.58 6.81
CA LYS A 201 -17.65 -39.28 7.66
C LYS A 201 -16.21 -39.18 7.15
N ALA A 202 -16.00 -39.19 5.83
CA ALA A 202 -14.67 -39.16 5.23
C ALA A 202 -14.19 -37.75 4.90
N ARG A 203 -15.10 -36.76 4.85
CA ARG A 203 -14.84 -35.39 4.39
C ARG A 203 -13.64 -34.74 5.05
N GLY A 204 -13.56 -34.74 6.39
CA GLY A 204 -12.47 -34.10 7.13
C GLY A 204 -11.09 -34.67 6.80
N ILE A 205 -10.96 -36.01 6.78
CA ILE A 205 -9.71 -36.71 6.44
C ILE A 205 -9.32 -36.40 4.99
N CYS A 206 -10.26 -36.46 4.06
CA CYS A 206 -10.00 -36.17 2.65
C CYS A 206 -9.57 -34.72 2.40
N ILE A 207 -10.15 -33.74 3.11
CA ILE A 207 -9.76 -32.32 3.03
C ILE A 207 -8.35 -32.09 3.62
N MET A 208 -7.93 -32.89 4.62
CA MET A 208 -6.56 -32.82 5.11
C MET A 208 -5.57 -33.49 4.13
N LEU A 209 -5.94 -34.64 3.56
CA LEU A 209 -5.09 -35.38 2.62
C LEU A 209 -4.81 -34.60 1.34
N ILE A 210 -5.76 -33.79 0.89
CA ILE A 210 -5.56 -32.95 -0.30
C ILE A 210 -4.51 -31.84 -0.06
N GLY A 211 -4.23 -31.49 1.21
CA GLY A 211 -3.07 -30.68 1.59
C GLY A 211 -1.71 -31.31 1.22
N MET A 212 -1.63 -32.62 1.00
CA MET A 212 -0.41 -33.25 0.46
C MET A 212 -0.10 -32.80 -0.96
N PHE A 213 -1.12 -32.47 -1.77
CA PHE A 213 -0.92 -31.91 -3.10
C PHE A 213 -0.32 -30.51 -3.05
N TRP A 214 -0.65 -29.72 -2.03
CA TRP A 214 0.01 -28.44 -1.78
C TRP A 214 1.51 -28.65 -1.51
N ALA A 215 1.85 -29.58 -0.61
CA ALA A 215 3.25 -29.90 -0.30
C ALA A 215 4.01 -30.43 -1.55
N LEU A 216 3.34 -31.25 -2.37
CA LEU A 216 3.90 -31.72 -3.65
C LEU A 216 4.21 -30.55 -4.59
N GLY A 217 3.29 -29.60 -4.77
CA GLY A 217 3.51 -28.43 -5.61
C GLY A 217 4.69 -27.58 -5.14
N ALA A 218 4.78 -27.31 -3.84
CA ALA A 218 5.90 -26.58 -3.26
C ALA A 218 7.25 -27.26 -3.55
N MET A 219 7.32 -28.59 -3.42
CA MET A 219 8.54 -29.33 -3.76
C MET A 219 8.84 -29.33 -5.26
N PHE A 220 7.83 -29.48 -6.11
CA PHE A 220 8.00 -29.45 -7.57
C PHE A 220 8.56 -28.12 -8.03
N GLU A 221 8.10 -26.99 -7.46
CA GLU A 221 8.63 -25.66 -7.80
C GLU A 221 10.11 -25.52 -7.41
N VAL A 222 10.49 -25.96 -6.20
CA VAL A 222 11.90 -25.88 -5.77
C VAL A 222 12.80 -26.81 -6.56
N LEU A 223 12.32 -28.01 -6.91
CA LEU A 223 13.04 -28.94 -7.77
C LEU A 223 13.22 -28.36 -9.18
N LEU A 224 12.17 -27.73 -9.72
CA LEU A 224 12.22 -27.03 -11.00
C LEU A 224 13.23 -25.87 -10.95
N ALA A 225 13.22 -25.07 -9.88
CA ALA A 225 14.20 -24.00 -9.67
C ALA A 225 15.64 -24.54 -9.61
N LEU A 226 15.88 -25.65 -8.92
CA LEU A 226 17.21 -26.28 -8.84
C LEU A 226 17.76 -26.70 -10.21
N LEU A 227 16.89 -27.13 -11.14
CA LEU A 227 17.29 -27.57 -12.49
C LEU A 227 17.41 -26.41 -13.49
N ILE A 228 16.49 -25.45 -13.42
CA ILE A 228 16.30 -24.41 -14.45
C ILE A 228 17.10 -23.14 -14.12
N MET A 229 17.18 -22.74 -12.86
CA MET A 229 17.86 -21.49 -12.46
C MET A 229 19.33 -21.42 -12.89
N PRO A 230 20.14 -22.49 -12.75
CA PRO A 230 21.56 -22.43 -13.13
C PRO A 230 21.81 -22.36 -14.65
N THR A 231 20.84 -22.77 -15.48
CA THR A 231 21.04 -22.97 -16.92
C THR A 231 20.28 -21.95 -17.77
N LEU A 232 19.00 -21.74 -17.47
CA LEU A 232 18.07 -20.98 -18.31
C LEU A 232 17.55 -19.70 -17.62
N GLY A 233 17.72 -19.58 -16.30
CA GLY A 233 17.36 -18.40 -15.53
C GLY A 233 15.86 -18.29 -15.19
N TRP A 234 15.49 -17.17 -14.56
CA TRP A 234 14.19 -17.00 -13.90
C TRP A 234 12.99 -16.93 -14.85
N ARG A 235 13.18 -16.46 -16.09
CA ARG A 235 12.09 -16.32 -17.06
C ARG A 235 11.52 -17.68 -17.45
N TRP A 236 12.39 -18.67 -17.62
CA TRP A 236 12.00 -20.05 -17.89
C TRP A 236 11.38 -20.73 -16.67
N LEU A 237 11.85 -20.43 -15.47
CA LEU A 237 11.23 -20.91 -14.23
C LEU A 237 9.76 -20.47 -14.15
N VAL A 238 9.50 -19.17 -14.34
CA VAL A 238 8.15 -18.58 -14.36
C VAL A 238 7.28 -19.16 -15.48
N GLY A 239 7.85 -19.42 -16.67
CA GLY A 239 7.09 -20.03 -17.76
C GLY A 239 6.70 -21.47 -17.45
N LEU A 240 7.65 -22.27 -16.98
CA LEU A 240 7.47 -23.70 -16.70
C LEU A 240 6.63 -23.96 -15.45
N SER A 241 6.57 -23.03 -14.49
CA SER A 241 5.71 -23.13 -13.30
C SER A 241 4.22 -23.20 -13.65
N THR A 242 3.82 -22.72 -14.83
CA THR A 242 2.43 -22.76 -15.30
C THR A 242 1.98 -24.11 -15.88
N LEU A 243 2.90 -25.07 -16.08
CA LEU A 243 2.59 -26.37 -16.70
C LEU A 243 1.52 -27.21 -15.97
N PRO A 244 1.49 -27.31 -14.63
CA PRO A 244 0.43 -28.05 -13.94
C PRO A 244 -0.96 -27.44 -14.16
N MET A 245 -1.04 -26.11 -14.30
CA MET A 245 -2.31 -25.43 -14.62
C MET A 245 -2.76 -25.77 -16.05
N ALA A 246 -1.83 -25.79 -17.01
CA ALA A 246 -2.12 -26.25 -18.37
C ALA A 246 -2.61 -27.71 -18.38
N LEU A 247 -1.96 -28.59 -17.62
CA LEU A 247 -2.39 -29.98 -17.47
C LEU A 247 -3.78 -30.09 -16.84
N PHE A 248 -4.08 -29.29 -15.82
CA PHE A 248 -5.42 -29.24 -15.21
C PHE A 248 -6.50 -28.83 -16.21
N ILE A 249 -6.24 -27.79 -17.01
CA ILE A 249 -7.17 -27.31 -18.04
C ILE A 249 -7.44 -28.40 -19.09
N CYS A 250 -6.42 -29.17 -19.48
CA CYS A 250 -6.61 -30.30 -20.38
C CYS A 250 -7.47 -31.42 -19.75
N LEU A 251 -7.30 -31.68 -18.46
CA LEU A 251 -8.00 -32.76 -17.75
C LEU A 251 -9.39 -32.34 -17.19
N CYS A 252 -9.75 -31.05 -17.25
CA CYS A 252 -10.98 -30.54 -16.65
C CYS A 252 -12.27 -31.00 -17.35
N TYR A 253 -12.17 -31.61 -18.54
CA TYR A 253 -13.32 -32.25 -19.22
C TYR A 253 -13.97 -33.34 -18.35
N TRP A 254 -13.17 -34.05 -17.56
CA TRP A 254 -13.65 -35.10 -16.67
C TRP A 254 -14.22 -34.61 -15.34
N LEU A 255 -14.13 -33.30 -15.06
CA LEU A 255 -14.65 -32.71 -13.83
C LEU A 255 -16.15 -32.42 -14.01
N PRO A 256 -17.06 -33.05 -13.25
CA PRO A 256 -18.48 -32.71 -13.26
C PRO A 256 -18.75 -31.49 -12.38
N GLU A 257 -19.92 -30.87 -12.57
CA GLU A 257 -20.39 -29.79 -11.71
C GLU A 257 -21.00 -30.36 -10.42
N SER A 258 -21.00 -29.56 -9.36
CA SER A 258 -21.53 -29.98 -8.05
C SER A 258 -23.02 -30.35 -8.09
N PRO A 259 -23.42 -31.52 -7.53
CA PRO A 259 -24.81 -31.89 -7.35
C PRO A 259 -25.57 -30.89 -6.47
N ARG A 260 -24.93 -30.36 -5.41
CA ARG A 260 -25.53 -29.35 -4.53
C ARG A 260 -25.83 -28.06 -5.28
N PHE A 261 -24.89 -27.58 -6.11
CA PHE A 261 -25.12 -26.40 -6.95
C PHE A 261 -26.28 -26.61 -7.94
N ASN A 262 -26.36 -27.78 -8.57
CA ASN A 262 -27.41 -28.08 -9.54
C ASN A 262 -28.81 -28.09 -8.89
N VAL A 263 -28.95 -28.64 -7.68
CA VAL A 263 -30.20 -28.58 -6.91
C VAL A 263 -30.56 -27.14 -6.56
N LEU A 264 -29.59 -26.37 -6.05
CA LEU A 264 -29.81 -24.95 -5.68
C LEU A 264 -30.13 -24.06 -6.88
N SER A 265 -29.67 -24.42 -8.08
CA SER A 265 -29.96 -23.72 -9.33
C SER A 265 -31.30 -24.13 -9.96
N GLY A 266 -32.06 -25.04 -9.32
CA GLY A 266 -33.33 -25.57 -9.84
C GLY A 266 -33.18 -26.70 -10.88
N ASN A 267 -31.96 -27.13 -11.19
CA ASN A 267 -31.67 -28.16 -12.20
C ASN A 267 -31.57 -29.57 -11.58
N LYS A 268 -32.68 -30.07 -11.02
CA LYS A 268 -32.71 -31.38 -10.34
C LYS A 268 -32.29 -32.56 -11.23
N GLU A 269 -32.68 -32.55 -12.50
CA GLU A 269 -32.34 -33.63 -13.44
C GLU A 269 -30.82 -33.77 -13.62
N LYS A 270 -30.09 -32.65 -13.71
CA LYS A 270 -28.62 -32.66 -13.81
C LYS A 270 -27.96 -33.14 -12.52
N ALA A 271 -28.53 -32.78 -11.37
CA ALA A 271 -28.06 -33.28 -10.07
C ALA A 271 -28.22 -34.80 -9.98
N LEU A 272 -29.40 -35.34 -10.35
CA LEU A 272 -29.66 -36.77 -10.39
C LEU A 272 -28.75 -37.50 -11.38
N ALA A 273 -28.53 -36.94 -12.58
CA ALA A 273 -27.62 -37.51 -13.56
C ALA A 273 -26.18 -37.59 -13.03
N THR A 274 -25.74 -36.57 -12.28
CA THR A 274 -24.41 -36.55 -11.67
C THR A 274 -24.33 -37.58 -10.54
N LEU A 275 -25.32 -37.66 -9.66
CA LEU A 275 -25.37 -38.68 -8.60
C LEU A 275 -25.41 -40.11 -9.18
N ALA A 276 -26.18 -40.34 -10.25
CA ALA A 276 -26.23 -41.62 -10.95
C ALA A 276 -24.88 -41.99 -11.58
N GLN A 277 -24.14 -41.01 -12.10
CA GLN A 277 -22.77 -41.22 -12.57
C GLN A 277 -21.84 -41.63 -11.42
N ILE A 278 -21.92 -40.97 -10.26
CA ILE A 278 -21.11 -41.32 -9.08
C ILE A 278 -21.43 -42.73 -8.61
N ALA A 279 -22.71 -43.09 -8.54
CA ALA A 279 -23.18 -44.42 -8.17
C ALA A 279 -22.64 -45.50 -9.14
N LYS A 280 -22.71 -45.22 -10.45
CA LYS A 280 -22.17 -46.11 -11.49
C LYS A 280 -20.66 -46.31 -11.36
N ASP A 281 -19.91 -45.24 -11.16
CA ASP A 281 -18.44 -45.28 -11.06
C ASP A 281 -17.96 -45.97 -9.75
N ASN A 282 -18.75 -45.85 -8.69
CA ASN A 282 -18.49 -46.53 -7.41
C ASN A 282 -19.05 -47.97 -7.35
N GLY A 283 -19.88 -48.38 -8.32
CA GLY A 283 -20.50 -49.70 -8.36
C GLY A 283 -21.62 -49.89 -7.33
N THR A 284 -22.26 -48.80 -6.88
CA THR A 284 -23.35 -48.81 -5.90
C THR A 284 -24.68 -48.41 -6.54
N ALA A 285 -25.79 -48.78 -5.91
CA ALA A 285 -27.13 -48.41 -6.37
C ALA A 285 -27.54 -47.03 -5.82
N MET A 286 -28.34 -46.30 -6.60
CA MET A 286 -28.94 -45.04 -6.13
C MET A 286 -29.96 -45.32 -5.00
N PRO A 287 -30.06 -44.44 -3.99
CA PRO A 287 -31.12 -44.52 -2.98
C PRO A 287 -32.52 -44.40 -3.61
N GLN A 288 -33.50 -45.10 -3.05
CA GLN A 288 -34.89 -45.04 -3.49
C GLN A 288 -35.56 -43.77 -2.96
N GLY A 289 -36.22 -43.00 -3.83
CA GLY A 289 -36.97 -41.80 -3.45
C GLY A 289 -36.88 -40.65 -4.45
N THR A 290 -37.51 -39.53 -4.11
CA THR A 290 -37.47 -38.27 -4.89
C THR A 290 -36.47 -37.30 -4.23
N LEU A 291 -35.63 -36.63 -5.03
CA LEU A 291 -34.65 -35.67 -4.51
C LEU A 291 -35.38 -34.47 -3.89
N ALA A 292 -35.20 -34.27 -2.59
CA ALA A 292 -35.87 -33.21 -1.83
C ALA A 292 -35.55 -31.81 -2.39
N ASP A 293 -36.56 -30.94 -2.46
CA ASP A 293 -36.32 -29.50 -2.64
C ASP A 293 -35.61 -28.96 -1.42
N HIS A 294 -34.44 -28.35 -1.61
CA HIS A 294 -33.83 -27.56 -0.55
C HIS A 294 -34.61 -26.26 -0.40
N THR A 295 -35.49 -26.18 0.60
CA THR A 295 -35.91 -24.91 1.19
C THR A 295 -34.66 -24.19 1.66
N GLN A 296 -34.31 -23.07 1.02
CA GLN A 296 -33.24 -22.21 1.52
C GLN A 296 -33.62 -21.70 2.91
N ASN A 297 -33.07 -22.31 3.96
CA ASN A 297 -32.88 -21.61 5.22
C ASN A 297 -32.00 -20.41 4.89
N GLY A 298 -32.52 -19.20 5.09
CA GLY A 298 -31.91 -17.96 4.59
C GLY A 298 -30.41 -17.93 4.85
N ARG A 299 -29.61 -17.65 3.80
CA ARG A 299 -28.16 -17.43 3.94
C ARG A 299 -27.97 -16.43 5.07
N GLY A 300 -27.24 -16.82 6.13
CA GLY A 300 -26.98 -15.93 7.26
C GLY A 300 -26.49 -14.56 6.75
N ARG A 301 -26.99 -13.48 7.33
CA ARG A 301 -26.53 -12.14 6.98
C ARG A 301 -25.17 -11.94 7.62
N PHE A 302 -24.31 -11.14 7.00
CA PHE A 302 -23.02 -10.74 7.59
C PHE A 302 -23.17 -10.15 9.00
N LYS A 303 -24.31 -9.49 9.27
CA LYS A 303 -24.67 -8.95 10.59
C LYS A 303 -24.82 -10.04 11.67
N ASP A 304 -25.17 -11.26 11.28
CA ASP A 304 -25.42 -12.36 12.22
C ASP A 304 -24.12 -12.84 12.88
N LEU A 305 -22.95 -12.63 12.25
CA LEU A 305 -21.63 -12.91 12.85
C LEU A 305 -21.30 -12.00 14.04
N PHE A 306 -21.89 -10.80 14.07
CA PHE A 306 -21.67 -9.80 15.13
C PHE A 306 -22.69 -9.94 16.26
N THR A 307 -23.59 -10.91 16.19
CA THR A 307 -24.47 -11.28 17.31
C THR A 307 -23.60 -11.68 18.50
N PRO A 308 -23.92 -11.26 19.74
CA PRO A 308 -23.10 -11.51 20.93
C PRO A 308 -22.76 -12.99 21.17
N GLN A 309 -23.59 -13.92 20.65
CA GLN A 309 -23.34 -15.36 20.69
C GLN A 309 -22.17 -15.81 19.79
N TYR A 310 -21.94 -15.16 18.65
CA TYR A 310 -20.90 -15.52 17.67
C TYR A 310 -19.71 -14.56 17.66
N LEU A 311 -19.85 -13.33 18.14
CA LEU A 311 -18.83 -12.28 18.08
C LEU A 311 -17.48 -12.72 18.66
N ARG A 312 -17.48 -13.36 19.85
CA ARG A 312 -16.25 -13.85 20.49
C ARG A 312 -15.54 -14.89 19.64
N THR A 313 -16.28 -15.82 19.05
CA THR A 313 -15.73 -16.89 18.21
C THR A 313 -15.20 -16.31 16.90
N THR A 314 -15.95 -15.39 16.27
CA THR A 314 -15.55 -14.72 15.03
C THR A 314 -14.25 -13.94 15.19
N LEU A 315 -14.12 -13.11 16.23
CA LEU A 315 -12.91 -12.31 16.48
C LEU A 315 -11.68 -13.19 16.76
N LEU A 316 -11.84 -14.25 17.56
CA LEU A 316 -10.76 -15.21 17.81
C LEU A 316 -10.33 -15.91 16.52
N LEU A 317 -11.29 -16.37 15.70
CA LEU A 317 -10.99 -17.01 14.43
C LEU A 317 -10.31 -16.06 13.44
N TRP A 318 -10.74 -14.79 13.35
CA TRP A 318 -10.09 -13.79 12.52
C TRP A 318 -8.62 -13.62 12.89
N PHE A 319 -8.33 -13.49 14.19
CA PHE A 319 -6.96 -13.37 14.66
C PHE A 319 -6.12 -14.64 14.42
N ILE A 320 -6.71 -15.83 14.62
CA ILE A 320 -6.06 -17.10 14.35
C ILE A 320 -5.71 -17.23 12.86
N TRP A 321 -6.64 -16.93 11.96
CA TRP A 321 -6.41 -16.99 10.52
C TRP A 321 -5.41 -15.95 10.02
N PHE A 322 -5.44 -14.75 10.60
CA PHE A 322 -4.42 -13.73 10.40
C PHE A 322 -3.03 -14.27 10.73
N ALA A 323 -2.83 -14.76 11.96
CA ALA A 323 -1.55 -15.23 12.46
C ALA A 323 -1.06 -16.47 11.69
N ASN A 324 -1.99 -17.38 11.34
CA ASN A 324 -1.69 -18.56 10.53
C ASN A 324 -1.13 -18.17 9.16
N ALA A 325 -1.81 -17.30 8.42
CA ALA A 325 -1.34 -16.87 7.11
C ALA A 325 -0.07 -16.02 7.20
N PHE A 326 -0.01 -15.11 8.19
CA PHE A 326 1.15 -14.26 8.43
C PHE A 326 2.43 -15.10 8.64
N SER A 327 2.34 -16.13 9.49
CA SER A 327 3.49 -16.98 9.85
C SER A 327 3.76 -18.09 8.82
N TYR A 328 2.74 -18.66 8.17
CA TYR A 328 2.92 -19.68 7.14
C TYR A 328 3.64 -19.12 5.91
N TYR A 329 3.14 -18.03 5.33
CA TYR A 329 3.83 -17.38 4.22
C TYR A 329 5.13 -16.70 4.70
N GLY A 330 5.18 -16.30 5.97
CA GLY A 330 6.35 -15.69 6.60
C GLY A 330 7.53 -16.64 6.64
N ILE A 331 7.34 -17.87 7.13
CA ILE A 331 8.43 -18.84 7.18
C ILE A 331 8.94 -19.19 5.78
N ILE A 332 8.07 -19.22 4.76
CA ILE A 332 8.46 -19.49 3.37
C ILE A 332 9.40 -18.38 2.83
N LEU A 333 9.00 -17.12 2.94
CA LEU A 333 9.82 -15.98 2.48
C LEU A 333 11.08 -15.77 3.34
N LEU A 334 10.97 -16.02 4.65
CA LEU A 334 12.06 -15.93 5.61
C LEU A 334 13.17 -16.95 5.35
N THR A 335 12.79 -18.17 4.93
CA THR A 335 13.73 -19.26 4.65
C THR A 335 14.72 -18.88 3.54
N THR A 336 14.23 -18.29 2.44
CA THR A 336 15.07 -17.90 1.31
C THR A 336 16.01 -16.75 1.67
N GLU A 337 15.55 -15.77 2.45
CA GLU A 337 16.41 -14.66 2.89
C GLU A 337 17.47 -15.12 3.91
N PHE A 338 17.15 -16.05 4.82
CA PHE A 338 18.14 -16.59 5.76
C PHE A 338 19.26 -17.38 5.07
N PHE A 339 18.92 -18.22 4.08
CA PHE A 339 19.94 -18.95 3.33
C PHE A 339 20.79 -18.03 2.46
N GLN A 340 20.22 -16.94 1.94
CA GLN A 340 20.97 -15.90 1.25
C GLN A 340 21.95 -15.17 2.18
N ALA A 341 21.54 -14.88 3.43
CA ALA A 341 22.35 -14.20 4.45
C ALA A 341 23.37 -15.11 5.19
N GLY A 342 23.34 -16.43 4.95
CA GLY A 342 23.96 -17.47 5.79
C GLY A 342 25.49 -17.54 5.88
N HIS A 343 26.24 -16.45 5.60
CA HIS A 343 27.69 -16.39 5.81
C HIS A 343 28.17 -15.23 6.68
N THR A 344 27.34 -14.24 6.99
CA THR A 344 27.72 -13.04 7.77
C THR A 344 27.61 -13.20 9.27
N CYS A 345 27.66 -14.43 9.75
CA CYS A 345 27.36 -14.80 11.12
C CYS A 345 28.62 -14.94 12.00
N VAL A 346 29.78 -14.52 11.48
CA VAL A 346 31.05 -14.43 12.22
C VAL A 346 31.29 -12.99 12.64
N GLU A 347 30.75 -12.61 13.79
CA GLU A 347 31.36 -11.58 14.65
C GLU A 347 31.43 -12.14 16.07
N THR A 348 32.47 -12.94 16.31
CA THR A 348 32.96 -13.18 17.66
C THR A 348 33.69 -11.93 18.12
N GLN A 349 33.39 -11.49 19.34
CA GLN A 349 34.10 -10.42 20.04
C GLN A 349 35.62 -10.61 19.96
N GLU A 350 36.32 -9.63 19.37
CA GLU A 350 37.62 -9.16 19.85
C GLU A 350 37.85 -7.74 19.33
N ALA A 351 38.33 -6.88 20.23
CA ALA A 351 38.67 -5.49 19.94
C ALA A 351 39.83 -5.44 18.93
N ALA A 352 39.49 -5.19 17.67
CA ALA A 352 40.42 -4.72 16.66
C ALA A 352 39.67 -3.72 15.77
N VAL A 353 40.37 -2.65 15.40
CA VAL A 353 39.93 -1.66 14.43
C VAL A 353 39.52 -2.40 13.14
N ILE A 354 38.21 -2.53 12.93
CA ILE A 354 37.65 -3.10 11.72
C ILE A 354 36.94 -1.96 11.02
N GLU A 355 37.52 -1.56 9.90
CA GLU A 355 36.87 -0.80 8.84
C GLU A 355 35.47 -1.36 8.60
N PRO A 356 34.42 -0.51 8.46
CA PRO A 356 33.15 -1.01 7.99
C PRO A 356 33.31 -1.46 6.54
N ARG A 357 33.52 -2.76 6.33
CA ARG A 357 33.39 -3.41 5.03
C ARG A 357 31.97 -3.16 4.53
N CYS A 358 31.79 -2.13 3.71
CA CYS A 358 30.60 -1.96 2.88
C CYS A 358 30.58 -3.05 1.82
N GLY A 359 30.01 -4.20 2.16
CA GLY A 359 29.66 -5.27 1.23
C GLY A 359 28.16 -5.47 1.22
N LEU A 360 27.40 -4.63 0.49
CA LEU A 360 26.04 -4.99 0.08
C LEU A 360 26.15 -5.97 -1.10
N GLU A 361 26.76 -7.13 -0.87
CA GLU A 361 26.90 -8.16 -1.90
C GLU A 361 25.52 -8.74 -2.22
N CYS A 362 25.08 -8.55 -3.45
CA CYS A 362 23.92 -9.26 -3.94
C CYS A 362 24.28 -10.72 -4.24
N LYS A 363 23.92 -11.63 -3.34
CA LYS A 363 24.24 -13.04 -3.47
C LYS A 363 23.08 -13.82 -4.11
N TYR A 364 23.32 -14.44 -5.27
CA TYR A 364 22.35 -15.37 -5.86
C TYR A 364 22.21 -16.64 -5.00
N LEU A 365 21.03 -17.26 -5.00
CA LEU A 365 20.83 -18.57 -4.37
C LEU A 365 21.72 -19.61 -5.08
N THR A 366 22.54 -20.30 -4.29
CA THR A 366 23.41 -21.36 -4.79
C THR A 366 22.66 -22.69 -4.88
N SER A 367 23.22 -23.67 -5.60
CA SER A 367 22.65 -25.02 -5.68
C SER A 367 22.53 -25.71 -4.31
N ALA A 368 23.36 -25.33 -3.33
CA ALA A 368 23.24 -25.80 -1.96
C ALA A 368 22.01 -25.18 -1.26
N ASP A 369 21.72 -23.90 -1.52
CA ASP A 369 20.58 -23.18 -0.89
C ASP A 369 19.25 -23.73 -1.41
N TYR A 370 19.18 -24.08 -2.70
CA TYR A 370 18.03 -24.79 -3.26
C TYR A 370 17.86 -26.20 -2.65
N LYS A 371 18.94 -26.90 -2.31
CA LYS A 371 18.85 -28.21 -1.62
C LYS A 371 18.31 -28.05 -0.21
N ASP A 372 18.71 -27.01 0.52
CA ASP A 372 18.14 -26.73 1.86
C ASP A 372 16.69 -26.26 1.78
N LEU A 373 16.34 -25.46 0.76
CA LEU A 373 14.95 -25.11 0.49
C LEU A 373 14.11 -26.36 0.19
N LEU A 374 14.66 -27.32 -0.57
CA LEU A 374 14.00 -28.60 -0.83
C LEU A 374 13.81 -29.40 0.46
N TRP A 375 14.84 -29.51 1.32
CA TRP A 375 14.72 -30.19 2.61
C TRP A 375 13.68 -29.54 3.51
N THR A 376 13.68 -28.21 3.65
CA THR A 376 12.70 -27.50 4.48
C THR A 376 11.28 -27.62 3.94
N THR A 377 11.08 -27.62 2.62
CA THR A 377 9.74 -27.83 2.01
C THR A 377 9.22 -29.26 2.20
N LEU A 378 10.11 -30.26 2.20
CA LEU A 378 9.76 -31.65 2.48
C LEU A 378 9.13 -31.82 3.87
N ALA A 379 9.39 -30.89 4.81
CA ALA A 379 8.83 -30.90 6.16
C ALA A 379 7.29 -30.81 6.20
N GLU A 380 6.66 -30.31 5.14
CA GLU A 380 5.20 -30.21 5.07
C GLU A 380 4.55 -31.61 5.07
N PHE A 381 5.16 -32.62 4.44
CA PHE A 381 4.63 -34.00 4.44
C PHE A 381 4.55 -34.64 5.85
N PRO A 382 5.65 -34.73 6.62
CA PRO A 382 5.59 -35.28 7.97
C PRO A 382 4.74 -34.40 8.89
N GLY A 383 4.75 -33.07 8.71
CA GLY A 383 3.87 -32.17 9.46
C GLY A 383 2.38 -32.48 9.27
N LEU A 384 1.96 -32.68 8.01
CA LEU A 384 0.60 -33.07 7.64
C LEU A 384 0.22 -34.46 8.19
N LEU A 385 1.13 -35.44 8.14
CA LEU A 385 0.87 -36.78 8.65
C LEU A 385 0.76 -36.79 10.19
N VAL A 386 1.66 -36.10 10.88
CA VAL A 386 1.65 -35.98 12.34
C VAL A 386 0.36 -35.29 12.80
N ILE A 387 -0.04 -34.19 12.16
CA ILE A 387 -1.27 -33.50 12.55
C ILE A 387 -2.52 -34.33 12.24
N LEU A 388 -2.54 -35.07 11.12
CA LEU A 388 -3.64 -35.97 10.76
C LEU A 388 -3.85 -37.07 11.82
N LEU A 389 -2.77 -37.65 12.36
CA LEU A 389 -2.88 -38.64 13.44
C LEU A 389 -3.19 -37.99 14.78
N ALA A 390 -2.65 -36.81 15.05
CA ALA A 390 -2.86 -36.09 16.30
C ALA A 390 -4.27 -35.51 16.44
N ILE A 391 -4.92 -35.11 15.35
CA ILE A 391 -6.21 -34.40 15.37
C ILE A 391 -7.35 -35.23 15.98
N ASP A 392 -7.29 -36.55 15.84
CA ASP A 392 -8.30 -37.48 16.36
C ASP A 392 -8.06 -37.84 17.83
N HIS A 393 -6.81 -37.77 18.30
CA HIS A 393 -6.46 -38.06 19.70
C HIS A 393 -6.48 -36.83 20.60
N ILE A 394 -5.94 -35.70 20.14
CA ILE A 394 -5.71 -34.49 20.94
C ILE A 394 -6.91 -33.53 20.86
N GLY A 395 -7.71 -33.63 19.80
CA GLY A 395 -8.79 -32.70 19.48
C GLY A 395 -8.30 -31.49 18.66
N ARG A 396 -9.22 -30.84 17.94
CA ARG A 396 -8.89 -29.85 16.89
C ARG A 396 -8.36 -28.57 17.52
N LYS A 397 -9.00 -28.11 18.60
CA LYS A 397 -8.62 -26.87 19.32
C LYS A 397 -7.22 -26.96 19.92
N LYS A 398 -6.93 -28.07 20.60
CA LYS A 398 -5.64 -28.30 21.28
C LYS A 398 -4.52 -28.54 20.27
N SER A 399 -4.79 -29.28 19.20
CA SER A 399 -3.84 -29.48 18.11
C SER A 399 -3.43 -28.17 17.44
N MET A 400 -4.39 -27.26 17.20
CA MET A 400 -4.09 -25.93 16.66
C MET A 400 -3.21 -25.09 17.61
N ALA A 401 -3.53 -25.07 18.90
CA ALA A 401 -2.72 -24.37 19.89
C ALA A 401 -1.30 -24.96 19.99
N LEU A 402 -1.18 -26.29 19.98
CA LEU A 402 0.10 -26.99 19.99
C LEU A 402 0.98 -26.59 18.80
N CYS A 403 0.42 -26.53 17.59
CA CYS A 403 1.14 -26.09 16.39
C CYS A 403 1.74 -24.68 16.55
N PHE A 404 0.97 -23.72 17.07
CA PHE A 404 1.46 -22.34 17.27
C PHE A 404 2.54 -22.23 18.35
N PHE A 405 2.38 -22.96 19.47
CA PHE A 405 3.40 -22.98 20.51
C PHE A 405 4.69 -23.64 20.05
N MET A 406 4.59 -24.76 19.32
CA MET A 406 5.76 -25.44 18.75
C MET A 406 6.46 -24.58 17.71
N PHE A 407 5.72 -23.93 16.80
CA PHE A 407 6.32 -22.98 15.85
C PHE A 407 7.11 -21.89 16.58
N SER A 408 6.53 -21.29 17.62
CA SER A 408 7.20 -20.24 18.41
C SER A 408 8.45 -20.78 19.10
N LEU A 409 8.39 -21.98 19.66
CA LEU A 409 9.52 -22.65 20.32
C LEU A 409 10.70 -22.89 19.37
N PHE A 410 10.44 -23.29 18.13
CA PHE A 410 11.50 -23.57 17.15
C PHE A 410 11.99 -22.33 16.39
N ILE A 411 11.24 -21.22 16.41
CA ILE A 411 11.69 -19.92 15.90
C ILE A 411 12.59 -19.18 16.91
N LEU A 412 12.40 -19.36 18.22
CA LEU A 412 13.19 -18.68 19.25
C LEU A 412 14.72 -18.92 19.15
N PRO A 413 15.22 -20.13 18.89
CA PRO A 413 16.66 -20.36 18.70
C PRO A 413 17.26 -19.62 17.49
N LEU A 414 16.45 -19.21 16.50
CA LEU A 414 16.92 -18.43 15.34
C LEU A 414 17.38 -17.01 15.70
N TYR A 415 17.18 -16.57 16.95
CA TYR A 415 17.77 -15.33 17.47
C TYR A 415 19.28 -15.43 17.64
N ALA A 416 19.78 -16.64 17.88
CA ALA A 416 21.20 -16.92 17.94
C ALA A 416 21.72 -17.14 16.52
N CYS A 417 22.99 -16.82 16.31
CA CYS A 417 23.67 -17.20 15.09
C CYS A 417 23.89 -18.73 15.09
N LEU A 418 23.34 -19.40 14.08
CA LEU A 418 23.35 -20.85 13.95
C LEU A 418 24.02 -21.27 12.64
N ASP A 419 24.75 -22.38 12.69
CA ASP A 419 25.30 -23.00 11.49
C ASP A 419 24.19 -23.49 10.52
N ARG A 420 24.57 -23.75 9.28
CA ARG A 420 23.66 -24.15 8.19
C ARG A 420 22.77 -25.36 8.55
N LEU A 421 23.34 -26.40 9.15
CA LEU A 421 22.61 -27.63 9.51
C LEU A 421 21.55 -27.41 10.61
N PRO A 422 21.88 -26.86 11.80
CA PRO A 422 20.87 -26.58 12.83
C PRO A 422 19.82 -25.56 12.36
N LEU A 423 20.21 -24.57 11.55
CA LEU A 423 19.26 -23.64 10.91
C LEU A 423 18.22 -24.39 10.07
N THR A 424 18.66 -25.26 9.14
CA THR A 424 17.76 -26.06 8.29
C THR A 424 16.85 -26.96 9.12
N ILE A 425 17.36 -27.61 10.17
CA ILE A 425 16.56 -28.49 11.05
C ILE A 425 15.47 -27.70 11.80
N LEU A 426 15.80 -26.53 12.35
CA LEU A 426 14.83 -25.71 13.06
C LEU A 426 13.73 -25.18 12.14
N ILE A 427 14.11 -24.69 10.95
CA ILE A 427 13.15 -24.23 9.93
C ILE A 427 12.27 -25.40 9.46
N PHE A 428 12.84 -26.59 9.25
CA PHE A 428 12.10 -27.80 8.90
C PHE A 428 10.99 -28.07 9.93
N ILE A 429 11.33 -28.12 11.21
CA ILE A 429 10.37 -28.44 12.26
C ILE A 429 9.32 -27.31 12.40
N ALA A 430 9.75 -26.05 12.41
CA ALA A 430 8.84 -24.91 12.47
C ALA A 430 7.82 -24.93 11.31
N ARG A 431 8.31 -25.17 10.09
CA ARG A 431 7.49 -25.24 8.87
C ARG A 431 6.48 -26.39 8.91
N ALA A 432 6.87 -27.56 9.41
CA ALA A 432 5.98 -28.71 9.60
C ALA A 432 4.79 -28.36 10.52
N PHE A 433 5.04 -27.72 11.66
CA PHE A 433 3.99 -27.39 12.62
C PHE A 433 3.06 -26.28 12.14
N ILE A 434 3.57 -25.20 11.52
CA ILE A 434 2.72 -24.11 11.05
C ILE A 434 1.86 -24.53 9.86
N SER A 435 2.38 -25.38 8.95
CA SER A 435 1.58 -25.99 7.87
C SER A 435 0.45 -26.85 8.43
N GLY A 436 0.74 -27.68 9.44
CA GLY A 436 -0.29 -28.47 10.13
C GLY A 436 -1.34 -27.59 10.82
N GLY A 437 -0.93 -26.50 11.46
CA GLY A 437 -1.84 -25.52 12.09
C GLY A 437 -2.77 -24.84 11.09
N TYR A 438 -2.28 -24.56 9.88
CA TYR A 438 -3.08 -24.01 8.77
C TYR A 438 -4.19 -24.98 8.34
N GLN A 439 -3.88 -26.28 8.20
CA GLN A 439 -4.87 -27.30 7.84
C GLN A 439 -5.94 -27.51 8.91
N VAL A 440 -5.56 -27.51 10.20
CA VAL A 440 -6.53 -27.64 11.29
C VAL A 440 -7.51 -26.47 11.29
N ALA A 441 -7.05 -25.25 10.95
CA ALA A 441 -7.93 -24.09 10.84
C ALA A 441 -8.93 -24.20 9.67
N PHE A 442 -8.50 -24.77 8.54
CA PHE A 442 -9.39 -25.06 7.41
C PHE A 442 -10.47 -26.09 7.74
N VAL A 443 -10.18 -27.08 8.59
CA VAL A 443 -11.18 -28.08 9.02
C VAL A 443 -12.12 -27.50 10.08
N TYR A 444 -11.58 -26.74 11.05
CA TYR A 444 -12.36 -26.23 12.18
C TYR A 444 -13.40 -25.15 11.78
N THR A 445 -13.06 -24.29 10.82
CA THR A 445 -13.88 -23.10 10.50
C THR A 445 -15.24 -23.43 9.84
N PRO A 446 -15.30 -24.30 8.81
CA PRO A 446 -16.57 -24.72 8.20
C PRO A 446 -17.50 -25.45 9.16
N GLU A 447 -16.96 -26.20 10.14
CA GLU A 447 -17.72 -26.94 11.14
C GLU A 447 -18.56 -26.05 12.08
N LYS A 448 -18.24 -24.76 12.16
CA LYS A 448 -18.93 -23.80 13.03
C LYS A 448 -19.93 -22.93 12.28
N THR A 449 -19.52 -22.33 11.17
CA THR A 449 -20.40 -21.48 10.34
C THR A 449 -19.84 -21.40 8.92
N GLY A 450 -20.64 -21.75 7.90
CA GLY A 450 -20.25 -21.63 6.49
C GLY A 450 -19.93 -20.19 6.06
N LEU A 451 -20.62 -19.20 6.66
CA LEU A 451 -20.37 -17.77 6.42
C LEU A 451 -19.07 -17.26 7.10
N GLY A 452 -18.65 -17.90 8.19
CA GLY A 452 -17.42 -17.57 8.91
C GLY A 452 -16.16 -17.78 8.08
N VAL A 453 -16.13 -18.83 7.25
CA VAL A 453 -14.96 -19.20 6.42
C VAL A 453 -14.54 -18.07 5.48
N GLY A 454 -15.50 -17.40 4.82
CA GLY A 454 -15.19 -16.30 3.90
C GLY A 454 -14.54 -15.10 4.61
N THR A 455 -15.06 -14.72 5.78
CA THR A 455 -14.52 -13.59 6.57
C THR A 455 -13.15 -13.90 7.18
N CYS A 456 -12.96 -15.14 7.65
CA CYS A 456 -11.68 -15.61 8.16
C CYS A 456 -10.61 -15.65 7.04
N SER A 457 -10.99 -16.11 5.85
CA SER A 457 -10.12 -16.11 4.67
C SER A 457 -9.69 -14.69 4.28
N ALA A 458 -10.60 -13.70 4.32
CA ALA A 458 -10.25 -12.30 4.08
C ALA A 458 -9.20 -11.79 5.08
N MET A 459 -9.35 -12.08 6.36
CA MET A 459 -8.36 -11.71 7.38
C MET A 459 -7.01 -12.42 7.19
N ALA A 460 -7.04 -13.68 6.73
CA ALA A 460 -5.84 -14.41 6.34
C ALA A 460 -5.05 -13.69 5.23
N ARG A 461 -5.76 -13.10 4.25
CA ARG A 461 -5.10 -12.31 3.18
C ARG A 461 -4.44 -11.05 3.71
N VAL A 462 -5.00 -10.40 4.73
CA VAL A 462 -4.35 -9.24 5.38
C VAL A 462 -3.03 -9.65 6.03
N GLY A 463 -3.00 -10.80 6.73
CA GLY A 463 -1.77 -11.35 7.29
C GLY A 463 -0.72 -11.60 6.19
N ALA A 464 -1.12 -12.27 5.11
CA ALA A 464 -0.25 -12.55 3.99
C ALA A 464 0.29 -11.29 3.28
N LEU A 465 -0.49 -10.21 3.21
CA LEU A 465 -0.08 -8.94 2.60
C LEU A 465 1.03 -8.23 3.40
N ILE A 466 0.99 -8.34 4.73
CA ILE A 466 1.95 -7.71 5.66
C ILE A 466 3.26 -8.49 5.71
N THR A 467 3.19 -9.81 5.59
CA THR A 467 4.33 -10.72 5.69
C THR A 467 5.55 -10.33 4.83
N PRO A 468 5.44 -10.01 3.54
CA PRO A 468 6.59 -9.57 2.73
C PRO A 468 7.40 -8.41 3.31
N PHE A 469 6.73 -7.40 3.86
CA PHE A 469 7.42 -6.26 4.46
C PHE A 469 8.20 -6.69 5.72
N VAL A 470 7.67 -7.64 6.49
CA VAL A 470 8.36 -8.19 7.66
C VAL A 470 9.52 -9.10 7.25
N ALA A 471 9.27 -10.03 6.32
CA ALA A 471 10.26 -11.03 5.90
C ALA A 471 11.38 -10.47 5.01
N GLN A 472 11.07 -9.57 4.07
CA GLN A 472 12.02 -9.13 3.04
C GLN A 472 12.63 -7.75 3.33
N VAL A 473 11.91 -6.84 4.01
CA VAL A 473 12.42 -5.51 4.38
C VAL A 473 12.94 -5.50 5.82
N MET A 474 12.08 -5.83 6.78
CA MET A 474 12.39 -5.68 8.19
C MET A 474 13.47 -6.66 8.66
N LEU A 475 13.53 -7.86 8.10
CA LEU A 475 14.58 -8.84 8.38
C LEU A 475 15.98 -8.30 8.07
N ARG A 476 16.13 -7.57 6.95
CA ARG A 476 17.40 -6.97 6.53
C ARG A 476 17.82 -5.80 7.40
N THR A 477 16.87 -5.08 7.99
CA THR A 477 17.16 -4.03 8.98
C THR A 477 17.48 -4.61 10.36
N SER A 478 16.68 -5.57 10.82
CA SER A 478 16.85 -6.21 12.13
C SER A 478 16.21 -7.60 12.15
N VAL A 479 17.06 -8.63 12.14
CA VAL A 479 16.63 -10.04 12.24
C VAL A 479 15.82 -10.30 13.51
N ARG A 480 16.27 -9.77 14.65
CA ARG A 480 15.62 -9.97 15.96
C ARG A 480 14.20 -9.38 15.98
N LEU A 481 14.00 -8.21 15.38
CA LEU A 481 12.67 -7.59 15.32
C LEU A 481 11.70 -8.45 14.49
N ALA A 482 12.15 -8.96 13.34
CA ALA A 482 11.30 -9.77 12.45
C ALA A 482 10.88 -11.09 13.09
N LEU A 483 11.83 -11.81 13.70
CA LEU A 483 11.53 -13.03 14.45
C LEU A 483 10.62 -12.77 15.66
N SER A 484 10.77 -11.62 16.34
CA SER A 484 9.92 -11.25 17.48
C SER A 484 8.46 -11.07 17.07
N LEU A 485 8.19 -10.52 15.89
CA LEU A 485 6.83 -10.40 15.39
C LEU A 485 6.22 -11.78 15.13
N TYR A 486 6.90 -12.66 14.37
CA TYR A 486 6.38 -14.01 14.08
C TYR A 486 6.16 -14.83 15.35
N CYS A 487 7.12 -14.80 16.30
CA CYS A 487 7.00 -15.49 17.58
C CYS A 487 5.85 -14.91 18.43
N GLY A 488 5.78 -13.58 18.57
CA GLY A 488 4.74 -12.92 19.36
C GLY A 488 3.32 -13.17 18.86
N PHE A 489 3.08 -13.04 17.54
CA PHE A 489 1.77 -13.31 16.95
C PHE A 489 1.37 -14.79 17.09
N CYS A 490 2.30 -15.73 16.90
CA CYS A 490 2.01 -17.15 17.08
C CYS A 490 1.73 -17.52 18.55
N LEU A 491 2.48 -16.99 19.51
CA LEU A 491 2.19 -17.22 20.94
C LEU A 491 0.79 -16.72 21.32
N LEU A 492 0.44 -15.51 20.87
CA LEU A 492 -0.91 -14.95 21.08
C LEU A 492 -1.97 -15.81 20.39
N ALA A 493 -1.71 -16.31 19.18
CA ALA A 493 -2.65 -17.17 18.45
C ALA A 493 -2.83 -18.53 19.10
N GLY A 494 -1.78 -19.10 19.70
CA GLY A 494 -1.84 -20.31 20.51
C GLY A 494 -2.76 -20.13 21.72
N VAL A 495 -2.62 -19.00 22.42
CA VAL A 495 -3.50 -18.63 23.54
C VAL A 495 -4.94 -18.40 23.06
N ALA A 496 -5.13 -17.66 21.96
CA ALA A 496 -6.45 -17.41 21.36
C ALA A 496 -7.17 -18.71 20.97
N SER A 497 -6.42 -19.69 20.44
CA SER A 497 -6.92 -21.03 20.10
C SER A 497 -7.44 -21.76 21.35
N LEU A 498 -6.77 -21.62 22.49
CA LEU A 498 -7.23 -22.18 23.77
C LEU A 498 -8.48 -21.48 24.33
N PHE A 499 -8.78 -20.25 23.92
CA PHE A 499 -10.00 -19.53 24.30
C PHE A 499 -11.21 -19.80 23.40
N LEU A 500 -11.07 -20.62 22.35
CA LEU A 500 -12.22 -21.02 21.53
C LEU A 500 -13.26 -21.78 22.38
N PRO A 501 -14.55 -21.42 22.31
CA PRO A 501 -15.55 -21.90 23.26
C PRO A 501 -15.95 -23.37 23.05
N ILE A 502 -15.73 -23.95 21.87
CA ILE A 502 -16.28 -25.28 21.52
C ILE A 502 -15.21 -26.15 20.84
N GLU A 503 -15.09 -27.39 21.28
CA GLU A 503 -14.33 -28.47 20.61
C GLU A 503 -15.23 -29.16 19.56
N THR A 504 -14.70 -29.39 18.36
CA THR A 504 -15.47 -29.97 17.23
C THR A 504 -15.23 -31.47 17.03
N LEU A 505 -14.35 -32.08 17.83
CA LEU A 505 -14.11 -33.53 17.81
C LEU A 505 -15.43 -34.33 17.88
N GLY A 506 -15.70 -35.13 16.85
CA GLY A 506 -16.86 -36.03 16.78
C GLY A 506 -18.22 -35.37 16.57
N ARG A 507 -18.31 -34.07 16.23
CA ARG A 507 -19.58 -33.39 15.96
C ARG A 507 -19.86 -33.33 14.46
N VAL A 508 -21.08 -33.70 14.06
CA VAL A 508 -21.57 -33.49 12.69
C VAL A 508 -21.70 -31.98 12.46
N LEU A 509 -21.43 -31.51 11.23
CA LEU A 509 -21.67 -30.13 10.79
C LEU A 509 -23.05 -29.68 11.28
N GLN A 510 -23.08 -28.64 12.12
CA GLN A 510 -24.35 -28.04 12.53
C GLN A 510 -24.92 -27.31 11.31
N GLU A 511 -25.81 -27.99 10.57
CA GLU A 511 -26.79 -27.26 9.78
C GLU A 511 -27.60 -26.41 10.76
N SER A 512 -27.80 -25.15 10.39
CA SER A 512 -28.62 -24.19 11.13
C SER A 512 -30.08 -24.66 11.16
N ASN A 513 -30.37 -25.65 12.01
CA ASN A 513 -31.69 -26.13 12.40
C ASN A 513 -31.96 -25.58 13.81
N LEU A 514 -32.23 -24.29 13.90
CA LEU A 514 -32.87 -23.68 15.05
C LEU A 514 -34.23 -23.17 14.59
N ASP A 515 -35.22 -24.08 14.58
CA ASP A 515 -36.62 -23.81 14.98
C ASP A 515 -37.50 -25.05 14.74
N GLN A 516 -37.16 -26.18 15.39
CA GLN A 516 -38.11 -27.30 15.52
C GLN A 516 -38.20 -27.90 16.94
N ASP A 517 -37.47 -27.39 17.94
CA ASP A 517 -37.53 -27.91 19.32
C ASP A 517 -38.39 -27.05 20.29
N SER A 518 -39.05 -26.01 19.79
CA SER A 518 -40.00 -25.17 20.57
C SER A 518 -41.48 -25.60 20.39
N GLY A 519 -41.77 -26.55 19.51
CA GLY A 519 -43.13 -27.06 19.26
C GLY A 519 -43.52 -28.31 20.04
N ASN A 520 -42.56 -29.11 20.51
CA ASN A 520 -42.85 -30.47 21.01
C ASN A 520 -42.60 -30.71 22.51
N ARG A 521 -42.42 -29.63 23.30
CA ARG A 521 -42.27 -29.68 24.78
C ARG A 521 -43.35 -28.92 25.56
N ARG A 522 -44.56 -28.77 25.00
CA ARG A 522 -45.74 -28.27 25.74
C ARG A 522 -46.76 -29.34 26.12
N GLY A 523 -46.35 -30.61 26.15
CA GLY A 523 -47.22 -31.71 26.52
C GLY A 523 -46.49 -32.83 27.24
N ARG A 524 -45.83 -32.57 28.37
CA ARG A 524 -45.61 -33.59 29.41
C ARG A 524 -45.06 -33.02 30.72
N THR A 525 -45.78 -33.35 31.78
CA THR A 525 -45.36 -33.46 33.19
C THR A 525 -45.07 -32.17 33.96
N GLU A 526 -46.15 -31.58 34.45
CA GLU A 526 -46.23 -30.86 35.73
C GLU A 526 -46.42 -31.90 36.85
N GLN A 527 -45.32 -32.49 37.33
CA GLN A 527 -45.24 -33.24 38.60
C GLN A 527 -43.81 -33.72 38.79
N ASP A 528 -42.96 -32.92 39.46
CA ASP A 528 -42.31 -33.36 40.69
C ASP A 528 -41.27 -32.36 41.23
N ARG A 529 -41.24 -32.33 42.57
CA ARG A 529 -40.15 -31.90 43.47
C ARG A 529 -39.88 -30.41 43.74
N LYS A 530 -40.55 -30.00 44.82
CA LYS A 530 -40.07 -29.18 45.95
C LYS A 530 -38.68 -29.60 46.48
N GLY A 531 -37.90 -28.63 46.97
CA GLY A 531 -36.76 -28.84 47.89
C GLY A 531 -35.70 -27.72 47.84
N ALA A 532 -35.75 -26.79 48.79
CA ALA A 532 -34.82 -25.66 49.00
C ALA A 532 -33.46 -26.09 49.63
N PRO A 533 -32.47 -25.21 49.98
CA PRO A 533 -32.28 -23.77 49.70
C PRO A 533 -30.85 -23.39 49.18
N PRO A 534 -30.59 -22.13 48.74
CA PRO A 534 -29.24 -21.56 48.60
C PRO A 534 -28.87 -20.70 49.83
N PRO A 535 -27.58 -20.56 50.22
CA PRO A 535 -26.93 -19.23 50.28
C PRO A 535 -25.36 -19.27 50.34
N PRO A 536 -24.59 -18.18 50.62
CA PRO A 536 -24.83 -16.72 50.48
C PRO A 536 -23.65 -15.90 49.86
N GLY A 537 -23.99 -14.67 49.41
CA GLY A 537 -23.17 -13.44 49.54
C GLY A 537 -22.33 -13.02 48.32
N LEU A 538 -22.20 -11.74 47.92
CA LEU A 538 -22.50 -10.48 48.62
C LEU A 538 -22.34 -9.26 47.65
N TRP A 539 -23.25 -8.26 47.76
CA TRP A 539 -23.29 -6.84 47.29
C TRP A 539 -23.35 -6.53 45.77
N SER A 540 -24.48 -6.11 45.16
CA SER A 540 -25.29 -4.86 45.25
C SER A 540 -24.72 -3.67 44.44
N GLN A 541 -25.31 -3.33 43.28
CA GLN A 541 -26.35 -2.29 43.04
C GLN A 541 -25.78 -0.89 42.77
N VAL A 542 -26.10 -0.30 41.61
CA VAL A 542 -27.00 0.86 41.48
C VAL A 542 -27.68 0.80 40.10
N LEU A 543 -29.01 0.90 40.13
CA LEU A 543 -29.97 1.04 39.03
C LEU A 543 -29.98 2.48 38.49
N LEU A 544 -30.29 2.65 37.21
CA LEU A 544 -31.26 3.65 36.79
C LEU A 544 -32.07 3.09 35.62
N ASP A 545 -33.36 2.96 35.91
CA ASP A 545 -34.47 2.58 35.05
C ASP A 545 -34.99 3.86 34.39
N GLU A 546 -35.37 3.80 33.10
CA GLU A 546 -36.46 4.64 32.62
C GLU A 546 -37.15 4.00 31.40
N SER A 547 -38.37 3.55 31.68
CA SER A 547 -39.39 3.06 30.78
C SER A 547 -40.03 4.14 29.90
N LEU A 548 -40.83 3.69 28.91
CA LEU A 548 -41.75 4.40 28.00
C LEU A 548 -41.08 4.87 26.70
N THR A 549 -41.37 4.26 25.54
CA THR A 549 -42.70 4.30 24.91
C THR A 549 -42.82 3.23 23.82
N ARG A 550 -43.86 2.38 23.90
CA ARG A 550 -44.49 1.73 22.73
C ARG A 550 -45.68 2.59 22.33
N HIS A 551 -45.90 2.84 21.02
CA HIS A 551 -47.22 2.66 20.40
C HIS A 551 -47.29 2.98 18.88
N PHE A 552 -48.09 2.15 18.17
CA PHE A 552 -48.75 2.29 16.84
C PHE A 552 -47.88 2.23 15.56
N LEU A 553 -48.26 1.62 14.42
CA LEU A 553 -49.10 0.49 13.92
C LEU A 553 -48.72 0.37 12.40
N PRO A 554 -49.09 -0.72 11.68
CA PRO A 554 -48.53 -1.14 10.38
C PRO A 554 -49.31 -0.58 9.16
N GLY A 555 -48.74 -0.71 7.95
CA GLY A 555 -49.47 -0.46 6.71
C GLY A 555 -48.71 -0.78 5.41
N ASP A 556 -49.29 -1.73 4.65
CA ASP A 556 -49.30 -1.99 3.19
C ASP A 556 -47.99 -2.15 2.41
N ARG A 557 -47.71 -3.32 1.80
CA ARG A 557 -48.33 -4.06 0.66
C ARG A 557 -48.05 -3.47 -0.73
N ASP A 558 -47.29 -4.29 -1.47
CA ASP A 558 -47.48 -4.73 -2.85
C ASP A 558 -47.02 -3.91 -4.07
N ASN A 559 -46.40 -4.67 -4.98
CA ASN A 559 -46.22 -4.51 -6.43
C ASN A 559 -45.14 -3.56 -6.96
N LEU A 560 -44.08 -4.12 -7.57
CA LEU A 560 -44.11 -4.42 -9.01
C LEU A 560 -42.93 -5.30 -9.44
N SER A 561 -43.26 -6.37 -10.15
CA SER A 561 -42.40 -7.23 -10.94
C SER A 561 -42.09 -6.62 -12.31
N GLY A 562 -40.90 -6.90 -12.86
CA GLY A 562 -40.77 -7.18 -14.30
C GLY A 562 -39.66 -6.46 -15.09
N ALA A 563 -38.87 -7.30 -15.78
CA ALA A 563 -38.22 -7.09 -17.08
C ALA A 563 -36.78 -6.50 -17.17
N SER A 564 -35.83 -7.44 -17.32
CA SER A 564 -34.97 -7.64 -18.50
C SER A 564 -34.04 -6.53 -19.06
N SER A 565 -32.74 -6.80 -18.92
CA SER A 565 -31.69 -6.84 -19.98
C SER A 565 -31.75 -5.88 -21.18
N HIS A 566 -30.79 -4.95 -21.29
CA HIS A 566 -29.76 -4.88 -22.36
C HIS A 566 -28.89 -3.59 -22.28
N ILE A 567 -27.57 -3.80 -22.15
CA ILE A 567 -26.42 -3.13 -22.81
C ILE A 567 -26.69 -1.79 -23.56
N LEU A 568 -26.06 -0.67 -23.14
CA LEU A 568 -25.02 0.10 -23.88
C LEU A 568 -24.76 1.51 -23.28
N LEU A 569 -23.46 1.83 -23.17
CA LEU A 569 -22.75 3.11 -23.35
C LEU A 569 -23.03 4.38 -22.49
N PHE A 570 -21.95 4.81 -21.82
CA PHE A 570 -21.38 6.16 -21.78
C PHE A 570 -22.16 7.31 -22.43
N HIS A 571 -22.67 8.24 -21.60
CA HIS A 571 -22.42 9.70 -21.62
C HIS A 571 -23.54 10.43 -20.86
N LEU A 572 -23.20 11.11 -19.75
CA LEU A 572 -23.53 12.53 -19.48
C LEU A 572 -23.22 12.88 -18.01
N ILE A 573 -22.38 13.91 -17.85
CA ILE A 573 -21.96 14.54 -16.59
C ILE A 573 -22.98 15.68 -16.24
N PRO A 574 -22.77 16.51 -15.21
CA PRO A 574 -23.52 16.57 -13.96
C PRO A 574 -24.46 17.79 -13.88
N SER A 575 -25.55 17.69 -13.13
CA SER A 575 -26.35 18.87 -12.76
C SER A 575 -27.09 18.57 -11.48
N LEU A 576 -27.10 19.55 -10.57
CA LEU A 576 -27.70 19.58 -9.23
C LEU A 576 -26.68 19.35 -8.12
N LEU A 577 -26.03 20.45 -7.70
CA LEU A 577 -25.90 20.85 -6.29
C LEU A 577 -25.25 22.24 -6.24
N PHE A 578 -26.04 23.29 -6.51
CA PHE A 578 -25.86 24.63 -5.95
C PHE A 578 -27.20 25.37 -6.02
N SER A 579 -27.88 25.51 -4.89
CA SER A 579 -28.84 26.58 -4.64
C SER A 579 -29.06 26.75 -3.13
N SER A 580 -28.27 27.66 -2.57
CA SER A 580 -28.60 28.68 -1.56
C SER A 580 -29.49 28.39 -0.33
N SER A 581 -28.93 28.84 0.80
CA SER A 581 -29.50 29.69 1.86
C SER A 581 -29.89 29.08 3.21
N SER A 582 -28.97 29.30 4.17
CA SER A 582 -29.18 29.83 5.53
C SER A 582 -30.26 29.25 6.43
N SER A 583 -29.83 28.51 7.46
CA SER A 583 -30.10 28.87 8.87
C SER A 583 -29.27 28.03 9.82
N SER A 584 -28.65 28.73 10.78
CA SER A 584 -27.89 28.27 11.94
C SER A 584 -28.60 27.23 12.81
N THR A 585 -27.91 26.15 13.18
CA THR A 585 -27.88 25.62 14.57
C THR A 585 -26.70 24.68 14.77
N SER A 586 -26.00 24.89 15.88
CA SER A 586 -24.81 24.19 16.34
C SER A 586 -25.15 22.90 17.10
N ALA A 587 -24.16 21.99 17.13
CA ALA A 587 -23.93 20.90 18.09
C ALA A 587 -24.77 19.62 17.99
N ALA A 588 -24.12 18.52 17.57
CA ALA A 588 -23.61 17.47 18.47
C ALA A 588 -23.43 16.14 17.71
N LEU A 589 -22.18 15.76 17.42
CA LEU A 589 -21.80 14.42 16.98
C LEU A 589 -20.69 13.92 17.91
N HIS A 590 -21.07 13.04 18.84
CA HIS A 590 -20.16 12.22 19.63
C HIS A 590 -20.01 10.86 18.92
N GLN A 591 -18.77 10.49 18.54
CA GLN A 591 -18.15 9.20 18.83
C GLN A 591 -16.77 9.05 18.17
N GLY A 592 -15.73 8.89 18.99
CA GLY A 592 -14.90 7.68 18.89
C GLY A 592 -13.56 7.70 18.13
N CYS A 593 -12.84 8.83 18.03
CA CYS A 593 -11.39 8.80 17.82
C CYS A 593 -10.71 9.59 18.94
N SER A 594 -9.66 9.03 19.53
CA SER A 594 -8.77 9.73 20.46
C SER A 594 -8.31 11.05 19.81
N PRO A 595 -8.53 12.22 20.44
CA PRO A 595 -8.15 13.48 19.82
C PRO A 595 -6.62 13.58 19.73
N PRO A 596 -6.05 14.16 18.66
CA PRO A 596 -4.65 14.57 18.68
C PRO A 596 -4.47 15.57 19.84
N THR A 597 -3.38 15.44 20.57
CA THR A 597 -3.01 16.37 21.65
C THR A 597 -2.82 17.77 21.07
N MET A 598 -3.88 18.59 21.11
CA MET A 598 -3.86 20.00 20.73
C MET A 598 -3.58 20.86 21.95
N ALA A 599 -2.58 21.73 21.88
CA ALA A 599 -2.26 22.67 22.93
C ALA A 599 -2.75 24.08 22.53
N LEU A 600 -3.54 24.72 23.40
CA LEU A 600 -3.88 26.13 23.30
C LEU A 600 -2.79 26.95 24.00
N VAL A 601 -2.18 27.89 23.28
CA VAL A 601 -1.19 28.82 23.84
C VAL A 601 -1.68 30.24 23.64
N THR A 602 -1.47 31.10 24.64
CA THR A 602 -1.76 32.54 24.58
C THR A 602 -0.46 33.34 24.60
N LEU A 603 -0.27 34.24 23.63
CA LEU A 603 0.86 35.16 23.57
C LEU A 603 0.36 36.61 23.70
N GLN A 604 1.14 37.45 24.40
CA GLN A 604 0.81 38.84 24.66
C GLN A 604 1.78 39.75 23.88
N ARG A 605 1.24 40.67 23.07
CA ARG A 605 2.04 41.66 22.32
C ARG A 605 2.30 42.86 23.24
N SER A 606 3.57 43.22 23.47
CA SER A 606 3.92 44.48 24.12
C SER A 606 3.95 45.62 23.10
N PRO A 607 3.43 46.82 23.42
CA PRO A 607 3.49 47.96 22.51
C PRO A 607 4.96 48.38 22.31
N THR A 608 5.42 48.46 21.05
CA THR A 608 6.72 49.03 20.69
C THR A 608 6.66 50.56 20.71
N PRO A 609 7.75 51.26 21.10
CA PRO A 609 7.77 52.71 21.14
C PRO A 609 7.82 53.29 19.72
N SER A 610 6.85 54.15 19.39
CA SER A 610 6.73 54.82 18.10
C SER A 610 7.94 55.72 17.82
N ALA A 611 8.59 55.53 16.67
CA ALA A 611 9.58 56.44 16.12
C ALA A 611 8.89 57.48 15.23
N ALA A 612 8.76 58.72 15.71
CA ALA A 612 8.88 59.97 14.92
C ALA A 612 8.48 61.20 15.76
N SER A 613 9.45 62.07 16.07
CA SER A 613 9.29 63.52 15.94
C SER A 613 10.61 64.21 16.27
N SER A 614 11.27 64.74 15.24
CA SER A 614 12.20 65.86 15.38
C SER A 614 11.49 67.15 14.97
N ALA A 615 11.80 68.22 15.71
CA ALA A 615 11.55 69.64 15.48
C ALA A 615 10.37 70.32 16.22
N SER A 616 10.77 71.18 17.19
CA SER A 616 10.25 72.52 17.57
C SER A 616 8.76 72.67 17.96
N THR A 617 8.35 73.36 19.03
CA THR A 617 8.82 74.64 19.59
C THR A 617 8.20 74.89 20.99
N THR A 618 8.78 75.86 21.69
CA THR A 618 8.60 76.34 23.07
C THR A 618 7.26 77.00 23.46
N ASN A 619 6.96 76.90 24.78
CA ASN A 619 6.24 77.83 25.69
C ASN A 619 4.74 78.13 25.50
N SER A 620 3.92 77.75 26.50
CA SER A 620 3.27 78.69 27.45
C SER A 620 2.29 77.98 28.41
N SER A 621 2.15 78.57 29.60
CA SER A 621 1.42 78.14 30.80
C SER A 621 -0.11 78.39 30.80
N ALA A 622 -0.80 77.60 31.63
CA ALA A 622 -2.06 77.87 32.36
C ALA A 622 -3.40 77.87 31.60
N GLY A 623 -4.40 77.15 32.15
CA GLY A 623 -5.82 77.26 31.78
C GLY A 623 -6.64 75.99 32.06
N GLU A 624 -7.82 76.15 32.65
CA GLU A 624 -8.67 75.14 33.28
C GLU A 624 -9.58 74.33 32.31
N ASP A 625 -10.04 73.18 32.82
CA ASP A 625 -11.33 72.47 32.60
C ASP A 625 -11.95 72.32 31.19
N PHE A 626 -12.04 71.07 30.71
CA PHE A 626 -13.27 70.26 30.55
C PHE A 626 -12.92 68.99 29.74
N GLY A 627 -13.25 67.82 30.27
CA GLY A 627 -12.75 66.52 29.79
C GLY A 627 -13.35 65.98 28.49
N SER A 628 -12.63 65.06 27.84
CA SER A 628 -13.21 64.00 27.02
C SER A 628 -12.52 62.65 27.29
N ASP A 629 -13.34 61.61 27.38
CA ASP A 629 -13.02 60.21 27.70
C ASP A 629 -12.24 59.46 26.59
N ASP A 630 -11.37 60.12 25.82
CA ASP A 630 -10.73 59.51 24.64
C ASP A 630 -9.31 58.94 24.88
N ASP A 631 -8.62 59.32 25.96
CA ASP A 631 -7.23 58.86 26.21
C ASP A 631 -7.09 57.55 27.00
N ARG A 632 -8.21 56.90 27.37
CA ARG A 632 -8.19 55.61 28.10
C ARG A 632 -8.38 54.36 27.23
N LYS A 633 -8.53 54.50 25.90
CA LYS A 633 -8.80 53.37 25.01
C LYS A 633 -7.59 52.72 24.33
N ASN A 634 -6.39 53.32 24.37
CA ASN A 634 -5.29 52.87 23.50
C ASN A 634 -4.18 52.02 24.13
N ASN A 635 -4.38 51.47 25.33
CA ASN A 635 -3.43 50.54 25.97
C ASN A 635 -4.06 49.17 26.28
N GLN A 636 -4.75 48.58 25.31
CA GLN A 636 -5.10 47.15 25.39
C GLN A 636 -3.92 46.34 24.85
N SER A 637 -3.20 45.64 25.75
CA SER A 637 -2.28 44.59 25.35
C SER A 637 -3.08 43.51 24.61
N LEU A 638 -2.86 43.36 23.30
CA LEU A 638 -3.52 42.33 22.50
C LEU A 638 -2.99 40.96 22.94
N SER A 639 -3.87 40.15 23.52
CA SER A 639 -3.62 38.73 23.80
C SER A 639 -4.22 37.89 22.67
N GLU A 640 -3.39 37.16 21.94
CA GLU A 640 -3.85 36.26 20.87
C GLU A 640 -3.74 34.79 21.32
N SER A 641 -4.70 33.96 20.90
CA SER A 641 -4.79 32.53 21.25
C SER A 641 -4.54 31.65 20.03
N PHE A 642 -3.75 30.59 20.18
CA PHE A 642 -3.21 29.78 19.08
C PHE A 642 -3.53 28.30 19.27
N PHE A 643 -3.93 27.62 18.18
CA PHE A 643 -3.89 26.16 18.11
C PHE A 643 -2.56 25.70 17.53
N MET A 644 -1.83 24.88 18.29
CA MET A 644 -0.58 24.28 17.82
C MET A 644 -0.76 22.82 17.43
N VAL A 645 -0.22 22.49 16.27
CA VAL A 645 -0.06 21.16 15.71
C VAL A 645 1.44 20.97 15.41
N LYS A 646 1.93 19.72 15.34
CA LYS A 646 3.34 19.43 15.03
C LYS A 646 3.78 20.09 13.71
N GLY A 647 4.47 21.24 13.82
CA GLY A 647 4.99 22.03 12.70
C GLY A 647 4.07 23.12 12.12
N ALA A 648 2.91 23.40 12.72
CA ALA A 648 2.01 24.48 12.28
C ALA A 648 1.26 25.15 13.44
N ALA A 649 1.05 26.48 13.34
CA ALA A 649 0.25 27.26 14.28
C ALA A 649 -0.88 27.99 13.54
N LEU A 650 -2.13 27.75 13.95
CA LEU A 650 -3.35 28.33 13.38
C LEU A 650 -4.04 29.27 14.38
N PHE A 651 -4.47 30.44 13.90
CA PHE A 651 -5.10 31.47 14.74
C PHE A 651 -6.63 31.35 14.80
N LEU A 652 -7.18 31.54 16.00
CA LEU A 652 -8.62 31.69 16.22
C LEU A 652 -9.03 33.15 16.07
N GLN A 653 -9.99 33.41 15.18
CA GLN A 653 -10.63 34.72 15.08
C GLN A 653 -11.57 34.89 16.28
N GLN A 654 -11.14 35.61 17.32
CA GLN A 654 -11.99 35.93 18.46
C GLN A 654 -13.04 36.98 18.06
N GLY A 655 -14.31 36.56 18.01
CA GLY A 655 -15.44 37.46 18.20
C GLY A 655 -15.42 37.98 19.63
N GLY A 656 -15.63 39.28 19.81
CA GLY A 656 -15.43 39.97 21.08
C GLY A 656 -16.19 39.34 22.25
N SER A 657 -15.45 38.85 23.24
CA SER A 657 -15.92 38.69 24.62
C SER A 657 -14.72 38.63 25.56
N ALA A 658 -14.67 39.56 26.51
CA ALA A 658 -13.64 39.64 27.53
C ALA A 658 -13.70 38.41 28.47
N GLN A 659 -12.61 37.65 28.58
CA GLN A 659 -12.34 36.79 29.73
C GLN A 659 -10.86 36.91 30.14
N GLY A 660 -10.64 37.10 31.44
CA GLY A 660 -9.37 37.47 32.07
C GLY A 660 -8.27 36.39 32.05
N PRO A 661 -7.08 36.73 32.58
CA PRO A 661 -5.84 36.00 32.32
C PRO A 661 -5.79 34.67 33.10
N LYS A 662 -5.39 33.59 32.41
CA LYS A 662 -4.90 32.35 33.05
C LYS A 662 -3.42 32.17 32.71
N THR A 663 -2.66 31.73 33.70
CA THR A 663 -1.21 31.52 33.67
C THR A 663 -0.78 30.48 32.62
N PRO A 664 0.40 30.64 31.98
CA PRO A 664 0.87 29.72 30.95
C PRO A 664 1.34 28.40 31.58
N THR A 665 0.75 27.28 31.20
CA THR A 665 1.24 25.94 31.53
C THR A 665 2.37 25.54 30.58
N HIS A 666 3.59 25.35 31.12
CA HIS A 666 4.75 24.84 30.38
C HIS A 666 4.48 23.40 29.91
N HIS A 667 4.29 23.18 28.60
CA HIS A 667 4.23 21.85 28.00
C HIS A 667 5.55 21.51 27.29
N LYS A 668 6.26 20.50 27.81
CA LYS A 668 7.54 19.95 27.32
C LYS A 668 7.52 19.29 25.92
N HIS A 669 6.42 19.42 25.15
CA HIS A 669 6.23 18.69 23.87
C HIS A 669 5.92 19.58 22.64
N ALA A 670 6.01 20.92 22.74
CA ALA A 670 5.65 21.83 21.65
C ALA A 670 6.79 22.22 20.68
N GLY A 671 8.05 21.86 20.96
CA GLY A 671 9.21 22.29 20.16
C GLY A 671 9.45 23.81 20.17
N ASP A 672 10.32 24.28 19.29
CA ASP A 672 10.87 25.67 19.26
C ASP A 672 9.89 26.72 18.68
N LEU A 673 8.72 26.29 18.21
CA LEU A 673 7.74 27.11 17.49
C LEU A 673 7.16 28.30 18.32
N PRO A 674 6.83 28.16 19.62
CA PRO A 674 6.30 29.28 20.41
C PRO A 674 7.30 30.43 20.57
N GLN A 675 8.59 30.10 20.68
CA GLN A 675 9.67 31.09 20.80
C GLN A 675 9.89 31.82 19.47
N HIS A 676 9.89 31.10 18.34
CA HIS A 676 9.98 31.71 17.02
C HIS A 676 8.79 32.61 16.69
N LEU A 677 7.56 32.23 17.08
CA LEU A 677 6.38 33.08 16.89
C LEU A 677 6.52 34.44 17.58
N GLN A 678 7.06 34.49 18.81
CA GLN A 678 7.30 35.76 19.51
C GLN A 678 8.27 36.67 18.76
N VAL A 679 9.28 36.10 18.08
CA VAL A 679 10.24 36.85 17.26
C VAL A 679 9.58 37.36 15.97
N MET A 680 8.78 36.52 15.30
CA MET A 680 8.05 36.92 14.08
C MET A 680 7.16 38.15 14.31
N PHE A 681 6.47 38.23 15.45
CA PHE A 681 5.62 39.38 15.79
C PHE A 681 6.35 40.72 15.95
N LYS A 682 7.67 40.69 16.22
CA LYS A 682 8.48 41.92 16.33
C LYS A 682 8.77 42.55 14.97
N ILE A 683 8.73 41.76 13.90
CA ILE A 683 9.05 42.19 12.53
C ILE A 683 7.79 42.66 11.80
N LEU A 684 6.63 42.13 12.16
CA LEU A 684 5.35 42.51 11.57
C LEU A 684 4.94 43.93 12.00
N ARG A 685 4.28 44.66 11.10
CA ARG A 685 3.67 45.95 11.44
C ARG A 685 2.62 45.77 12.54
N SER A 686 2.31 46.83 13.27
CA SER A 686 1.34 46.80 14.38
C SER A 686 -0.06 46.40 13.92
N GLU A 687 -0.41 46.72 12.68
CA GLU A 687 -1.73 46.49 12.07
C GLU A 687 -1.88 45.09 11.46
N ASP A 688 -0.76 44.40 11.18
CA ASP A 688 -0.76 43.13 10.46
C ASP A 688 -0.87 41.94 11.42
N ARG A 689 -1.62 40.92 10.99
CA ARG A 689 -1.93 39.74 11.81
C ARG A 689 -1.55 38.46 11.07
N ILE A 690 -1.05 37.47 11.81
CA ILE A 690 -0.73 36.15 11.25
C ILE A 690 -2.00 35.30 11.22
N LYS A 691 -2.29 34.67 10.08
CA LYS A 691 -3.34 33.66 9.92
C LYS A 691 -2.83 32.25 10.18
N LEU A 692 -1.64 31.97 9.68
CA LEU A 692 -1.02 30.66 9.71
C LEU A 692 0.50 30.80 9.66
N ALA A 693 1.21 30.04 10.48
CA ALA A 693 2.65 29.83 10.36
C ALA A 693 2.94 28.33 10.22
N VAL A 694 3.66 27.94 9.15
CA VAL A 694 3.99 26.55 8.83
C VAL A 694 5.50 26.39 8.69
N ARG A 695 6.08 25.43 9.40
CA ARG A 695 7.49 25.07 9.26
C ARG A 695 7.71 24.31 7.95
N LEU A 696 8.72 24.73 7.19
CA LEU A 696 9.13 24.08 5.96
C LEU A 696 10.40 23.24 6.17
N GLU A 697 10.61 22.29 5.28
CA GLU A 697 11.90 21.63 5.08
C GLU A 697 12.93 22.63 4.53
N SER A 698 14.17 22.49 4.96
CA SER A 698 15.32 23.30 4.55
C SER A 698 16.42 22.36 4.07
N GLY A 699 17.13 22.75 3.01
CA GLY A 699 18.28 22.00 2.50
C GLY A 699 19.48 22.00 3.48
N TRP A 700 19.46 22.89 4.46
CA TRP A 700 20.50 23.03 5.49
C TRP A 700 19.95 22.58 6.86
N SER A 701 20.69 21.72 7.57
CA SER A 701 20.28 21.12 8.85
C SER A 701 20.05 22.11 9.99
N ASP A 702 20.74 23.26 9.90
CA ASP A 702 20.81 24.25 10.98
C ASP A 702 19.81 25.40 10.76
N ARG A 703 19.35 25.60 9.52
CA ARG A 703 18.42 26.69 9.18
C ARG A 703 16.98 26.26 9.41
N VAL A 704 16.18 27.17 9.96
CA VAL A 704 14.74 26.95 10.17
C VAL A 704 13.95 27.96 9.35
N ARG A 705 13.00 27.44 8.57
CA ARG A 705 12.21 28.22 7.63
C ARG A 705 10.72 28.12 7.91
N TYR A 706 10.02 29.24 7.77
CA TYR A 706 8.57 29.33 7.95
C TYR A 706 7.87 30.00 6.77
N MET A 707 6.79 29.37 6.31
CA MET A 707 5.78 30.01 5.48
C MET A 707 4.72 30.65 6.39
N VAL A 708 4.57 31.97 6.33
CA VAL A 708 3.64 32.72 7.17
C VAL A 708 2.61 33.42 6.29
N VAL A 709 1.34 33.09 6.48
CA VAL A 709 0.23 33.81 5.84
C VAL A 709 -0.16 34.97 6.73
N ILE A 710 -0.03 36.19 6.23
CA ILE A 710 -0.34 37.43 6.95
C ILE A 710 -1.56 38.07 6.30
N TYR A 711 -2.42 38.66 7.11
CA TYR A 711 -3.51 39.48 6.63
C TYR A 711 -3.54 40.84 7.31
N THR A 712 -4.09 41.80 6.58
CA THR A 712 -4.40 43.14 7.06
C THR A 712 -5.81 43.52 6.59
N ASN A 713 -6.45 44.45 7.28
CA ASN A 713 -7.69 45.04 6.78
C ASN A 713 -7.30 46.21 5.88
N GLY A 714 -7.52 46.05 4.58
CA GLY A 714 -7.23 47.09 3.58
C GLY A 714 -8.12 48.31 3.74
N HIS A 715 -7.83 49.36 2.96
CA HIS A 715 -8.54 50.66 3.02
C HIS A 715 -10.06 50.58 2.76
N GLN A 716 -10.57 49.47 2.24
CA GLN A 716 -11.99 49.24 1.97
C GLN A 716 -12.67 48.32 3.01
N ASP A 717 -12.06 48.13 4.20
CA ASP A 717 -12.46 47.10 5.18
C ASP A 717 -12.47 45.66 4.61
N THR A 718 -11.74 45.46 3.51
CA THR A 718 -11.59 44.16 2.86
C THR A 718 -10.35 43.46 3.38
N GLU A 719 -10.45 42.14 3.57
CA GLU A 719 -9.32 41.34 4.02
C GLU A 719 -8.32 41.16 2.89
N GLU A 720 -7.08 41.58 3.11
CA GLU A 720 -5.97 41.49 2.17
C GLU A 720 -4.93 40.51 2.71
N ASN A 721 -4.49 39.55 1.89
CA ASN A 721 -3.63 38.44 2.33
C ASN A 721 -2.34 38.38 1.49
N ILE A 722 -1.21 38.19 2.16
CA ILE A 722 0.08 37.87 1.53
C ILE A 722 0.73 36.66 2.21
N VAL A 723 1.64 36.01 1.50
CA VAL A 723 2.52 34.97 2.04
C VAL A 723 3.92 35.55 2.21
N VAL A 724 4.50 35.37 3.39
CA VAL A 724 5.87 35.81 3.69
C VAL A 724 6.70 34.60 4.11
N GLY A 725 7.86 34.45 3.48
CA GLY A 725 8.90 33.50 3.85
C GLY A 725 9.82 34.12 4.89
N MET A 726 9.88 33.49 6.06
CA MET A 726 10.73 33.93 7.19
C MET A 726 11.80 32.89 7.49
N ASP A 727 13.05 33.34 7.62
CA ASP A 727 14.21 32.49 7.89
C ASP A 727 14.84 32.79 9.26
N PHE A 728 15.27 31.72 9.93
CA PHE A 728 16.05 31.73 11.16
C PHE A 728 17.38 31.04 10.91
N THR A 729 18.46 31.64 11.41
CA THR A 729 19.84 31.17 11.23
C THR A 729 20.14 29.87 11.99
N ASP A 730 19.49 29.65 13.13
CA ASP A 730 19.61 28.45 13.98
C ASP A 730 18.28 28.19 14.71
N LYS A 731 18.07 26.98 15.22
CA LYS A 731 16.88 26.53 15.97
C LYS A 731 16.61 27.31 17.26
N ASP A 732 17.67 27.89 17.85
CA ASP A 732 17.59 28.71 19.07
C ASP A 732 17.71 30.22 18.80
N SER A 733 17.77 30.62 17.52
CA SER A 733 18.02 32.02 17.14
C SER A 733 16.89 32.96 17.57
N LYS A 734 17.28 34.12 18.11
CA LYS A 734 16.36 35.19 18.51
C LYS A 734 16.16 36.24 17.41
N GLU A 735 16.80 36.04 16.26
CA GLU A 735 16.76 36.93 15.11
C GLU A 735 16.04 36.23 13.96
N CYS A 736 15.14 36.96 13.30
CA CYS A 736 14.36 36.48 12.16
C CYS A 736 14.57 37.46 11.01
N SER A 737 14.64 36.93 9.78
CA SER A 737 14.80 37.71 8.56
C SER A 737 13.71 37.35 7.56
N ILE A 738 13.35 38.29 6.69
CA ILE A 738 12.37 38.06 5.61
C ILE A 738 13.14 37.67 4.35
N GLY A 739 12.84 36.49 3.82
CA GLY A 739 13.50 35.92 2.64
C GLY A 739 12.66 35.92 1.37
N MET A 740 11.33 36.03 1.49
CA MET A 740 10.41 36.03 0.36
C MET A 740 9.10 36.74 0.70
N VAL A 741 8.53 37.44 -0.27
CA VAL A 741 7.18 38.01 -0.21
C VAL A 741 6.42 37.58 -1.46
N LEU A 742 5.24 37.00 -1.27
CA LEU A 742 4.44 36.42 -2.34
C LEU A 742 2.99 36.95 -2.25
N PRO A 743 2.54 37.76 -3.24
CA PRO A 743 1.17 38.28 -3.26
C PRO A 743 0.16 37.23 -3.74
N LEU A 744 -1.04 37.25 -3.14
CA LEU A 744 -2.16 36.38 -3.51
C LEU A 744 -3.19 37.18 -4.32
N TRP A 745 -3.04 37.15 -5.65
CA TRP A 745 -3.93 37.80 -6.61
C TRP A 745 -5.13 36.92 -6.99
N SER A 746 -6.08 37.44 -7.77
CA SER A 746 -7.23 36.67 -8.25
C SER A 746 -6.83 35.52 -9.18
N ASP A 747 -5.71 35.63 -9.89
CA ASP A 747 -5.17 34.62 -10.81
C ASP A 747 -4.31 33.55 -10.11
N THR A 748 -4.14 33.63 -8.78
CA THR A 748 -3.32 32.67 -8.04
C THR A 748 -3.88 31.25 -8.16
N ASN A 749 -3.01 30.32 -8.58
CA ASN A 749 -3.29 28.89 -8.70
C ASN A 749 -2.39 28.09 -7.77
N ILE A 750 -2.96 27.08 -7.12
CA ILE A 750 -2.25 26.19 -6.19
C ILE A 750 -2.29 24.79 -6.80
N HIS A 751 -1.13 24.19 -7.02
CA HIS A 751 -0.99 22.84 -7.54
C HIS A 751 -0.36 21.93 -6.48
N LEU A 752 -0.90 20.72 -6.33
CA LEU A 752 -0.24 19.66 -5.56
C LEU A 752 0.81 19.03 -6.47
N ASP A 753 2.03 18.91 -5.96
CA ASP A 753 3.18 18.49 -6.75
C ASP A 753 3.14 16.97 -6.96
N GLY A 754 2.35 16.55 -7.96
CA GLY A 754 2.13 15.17 -8.36
C GLY A 754 1.55 15.12 -9.76
N ASP A 755 2.32 14.60 -10.71
CA ASP A 755 1.97 14.48 -12.12
C ASP A 755 0.54 13.93 -12.31
N GLY A 756 -0.32 14.72 -12.95
CA GLY A 756 -1.24 14.34 -14.04
C GLY A 756 -2.12 13.08 -13.97
N LEU A 757 -2.16 12.32 -12.89
CA LEU A 757 -2.89 11.06 -12.81
C LEU A 757 -4.23 11.29 -12.11
N LYS A 758 -5.24 11.69 -12.89
CA LYS A 758 -6.66 11.54 -12.50
C LYS A 758 -6.99 10.03 -12.47
N LEU A 759 -6.52 9.32 -11.45
CA LEU A 759 -6.89 7.93 -11.20
C LEU A 759 -7.69 7.86 -9.90
N ILE A 760 -8.94 7.41 -10.04
CA ILE A 760 -9.84 7.05 -8.95
C ILE A 760 -9.17 5.87 -8.21
N LEU A 761 -8.48 6.16 -7.12
CA LEU A 761 -7.85 5.15 -6.26
C LEU A 761 -8.36 5.29 -4.81
N PRO A 762 -8.52 4.17 -4.07
CA PRO A 762 -9.04 4.18 -2.72
C PRO A 762 -8.06 4.82 -1.74
N SER A 763 -8.62 5.43 -0.68
CA SER A 763 -8.05 6.40 0.24
C SER A 763 -6.71 6.06 0.93
N PHE A 764 -6.16 4.87 0.74
CA PHE A 764 -4.89 4.43 1.34
C PHE A 764 -3.66 4.79 0.51
N LEU A 765 -3.79 4.98 -0.82
CA LEU A 765 -2.68 5.34 -1.70
C LEU A 765 -2.37 6.85 -1.72
N LEU A 766 -3.24 7.67 -1.12
CA LEU A 766 -3.05 9.12 -0.99
C LEU A 766 -1.81 9.48 -0.14
N LEU A 767 -1.41 8.61 0.80
CA LEU A 767 -0.24 8.82 1.66
C LEU A 767 1.10 8.82 0.90
N LEU A 768 1.21 8.16 -0.25
CA LEU A 768 2.45 8.08 -1.03
C LEU A 768 2.67 9.29 -1.95
N PHE A 769 1.62 10.07 -2.27
CA PHE A 769 1.72 11.28 -3.10
C PHE A 769 2.05 12.55 -2.29
N PHE A 770 2.00 12.49 -0.96
CA PHE A 770 2.15 13.66 -0.08
C PHE A 770 3.60 14.04 0.27
N THR A 771 4.60 13.44 -0.38
CA THR A 771 6.02 13.63 -0.04
C THR A 771 6.72 14.75 -0.82
N ARG A 772 6.07 15.37 -1.83
CA ARG A 772 6.71 16.37 -2.71
C ARG A 772 6.37 17.84 -2.43
N GLY A 773 5.37 18.12 -1.59
CA GLY A 773 4.94 19.49 -1.27
C GLY A 773 3.83 20.02 -2.19
N PHE A 774 3.68 21.34 -2.26
CA PHE A 774 2.72 22.01 -3.14
C PHE A 774 3.32 23.29 -3.74
N SER A 775 2.88 23.67 -4.94
CA SER A 775 3.32 24.90 -5.62
C SER A 775 2.22 25.95 -5.68
N VAL A 776 2.62 27.22 -5.57
CA VAL A 776 1.75 28.39 -5.69
C VAL A 776 2.26 29.25 -6.84
N ASN A 777 1.41 29.44 -7.86
CA ASN A 777 1.69 30.25 -9.03
C ASN A 777 0.85 31.52 -9.00
N THR A 778 1.49 32.69 -9.05
CA THR A 778 0.84 34.00 -8.96
C THR A 778 1.64 35.03 -9.78
N ALA A 779 0.97 35.82 -10.63
CA ALA A 779 1.61 36.85 -11.46
C ALA A 779 2.90 36.37 -12.20
N GLY A 780 2.91 35.13 -12.69
CA GLY A 780 4.05 34.53 -13.40
C GLY A 780 5.21 34.03 -12.51
N ARG A 781 5.09 34.10 -11.18
CA ARG A 781 6.05 33.53 -10.22
C ARG A 781 5.50 32.23 -9.64
N SER A 782 6.30 31.17 -9.70
CA SER A 782 5.97 29.86 -9.12
C SER A 782 6.90 29.58 -7.94
N HIS A 783 6.33 29.31 -6.76
CA HIS A 783 7.08 28.94 -5.57
C HIS A 783 6.60 27.59 -5.02
N VAL A 784 7.55 26.74 -4.64
CA VAL A 784 7.27 25.41 -4.09
C VAL A 784 7.47 25.44 -2.58
N PHE A 785 6.49 24.90 -1.85
CA PHE A 785 6.50 24.79 -0.40
C PHE A 785 6.50 23.32 0.01
N LYS A 786 7.44 22.94 0.88
CA LYS A 786 7.56 21.60 1.45
C LYS A 786 7.36 21.62 2.96
N PRO A 787 6.11 21.49 3.47
CA PRO A 787 5.84 21.46 4.90
C PRO A 787 6.40 20.20 5.57
N VAL A 788 6.90 20.33 6.80
CA VAL A 788 7.51 19.22 7.56
C VAL A 788 6.54 18.10 7.97
N SER A 789 5.24 18.27 7.76
CA SER A 789 4.22 17.27 8.09
C SER A 789 2.99 17.37 7.19
N VAL A 790 2.32 16.23 6.95
CA VAL A 790 1.07 16.16 6.16
C VAL A 790 -0.03 17.02 6.77
N GLN A 791 -0.09 17.10 8.10
CA GLN A 791 -1.06 17.93 8.81
C GLN A 791 -0.77 19.43 8.65
N ALA A 792 0.51 19.83 8.63
CA ALA A 792 0.92 21.20 8.35
C ALA A 792 0.63 21.60 6.90
N MET A 793 0.84 20.68 5.96
CA MET A 793 0.48 20.87 4.54
C MET A 793 -1.02 21.04 4.32
N TRP A 794 -1.85 20.19 4.94
CA TRP A 794 -3.30 20.33 4.83
C TRP A 794 -3.79 21.66 5.41
N SER A 795 -3.22 22.10 6.54
CA SER A 795 -3.52 23.39 7.15
C SER A 795 -3.12 24.57 6.25
N ALA A 796 -1.96 24.49 5.59
CA ALA A 796 -1.52 25.45 4.58
C ALA A 796 -2.50 25.55 3.41
N LEU A 797 -2.89 24.42 2.82
CA LEU A 797 -3.81 24.40 1.68
C LEU A 797 -5.17 25.00 2.03
N GLN A 798 -5.74 24.66 3.17
CA GLN A 798 -7.04 25.21 3.60
C GLN A 798 -7.02 26.73 3.74
N VAL A 799 -5.98 27.29 4.37
CA VAL A 799 -5.85 28.73 4.58
C VAL A 799 -5.56 29.46 3.26
N LEU A 800 -4.68 28.90 2.42
CA LEU A 800 -4.35 29.49 1.12
C LEU A 800 -5.55 29.48 0.15
N HIS A 801 -6.32 28.40 0.09
CA HIS A 801 -7.55 28.35 -0.71
C HIS A 801 -8.56 29.42 -0.27
N LYS A 802 -8.75 29.59 1.04
CA LYS A 802 -9.64 30.63 1.59
C LYS A 802 -9.12 32.03 1.27
N ALA A 803 -7.81 32.28 1.37
CA ALA A 803 -7.22 33.56 1.01
C ALA A 803 -7.37 33.87 -0.49
N CYS A 804 -7.15 32.87 -1.37
CA CYS A 804 -7.34 33.03 -2.81
C CYS A 804 -8.82 33.26 -3.18
N GLU A 805 -9.76 32.63 -2.48
CA GLU A 805 -11.20 32.87 -2.68
C GLU A 805 -11.56 34.32 -2.35
N VAL A 806 -11.00 34.90 -1.28
CA VAL A 806 -11.15 36.32 -0.95
C VAL A 806 -10.59 37.20 -2.08
N SER A 807 -9.37 36.93 -2.55
CA SER A 807 -8.76 37.69 -3.65
C SER A 807 -9.56 37.60 -4.97
N ARG A 808 -10.19 36.46 -5.27
CA ARG A 808 -11.09 36.29 -6.43
C ARG A 808 -12.41 37.02 -6.24
N ARG A 809 -12.98 36.97 -5.04
CA ARG A 809 -14.26 37.63 -4.74
C ARG A 809 -14.17 39.14 -4.83
N PHE A 810 -13.04 39.72 -4.45
CA PHE A 810 -12.79 41.17 -4.50
C PHE A 810 -11.93 41.61 -5.69
N ASN A 811 -11.62 40.71 -6.64
CA ASN A 811 -10.86 40.97 -7.87
C ASN A 811 -9.53 41.73 -7.62
N TYR A 812 -8.65 41.20 -6.78
CA TYR A 812 -7.33 41.78 -6.58
C TYR A 812 -6.42 41.45 -7.78
N PHE A 813 -5.86 42.47 -8.44
CA PHE A 813 -4.97 42.32 -9.59
C PHE A 813 -3.69 43.18 -9.47
N PRO A 814 -2.59 42.79 -10.13
CA PRO A 814 -1.35 43.57 -10.14
C PRO A 814 -1.55 44.98 -10.71
N GLY A 815 -1.17 46.01 -9.95
CA GLY A 815 -1.36 47.43 -10.32
C GLY A 815 -2.64 48.08 -9.80
N GLY A 816 -3.47 47.36 -9.04
CA GLY A 816 -4.62 47.91 -8.32
C GLY A 816 -4.24 48.58 -6.99
N ILE A 817 -5.26 49.01 -6.22
CA ILE A 817 -5.10 49.68 -4.91
C ILE A 817 -4.89 48.67 -3.75
N ALA A 818 -5.21 47.39 -4.00
CA ALA A 818 -5.03 46.29 -3.04
C ALA A 818 -3.57 45.86 -2.93
N LEU A 819 -3.18 45.34 -1.75
CA LEU A 819 -1.83 44.84 -1.44
C LEU A 819 -0.72 45.90 -1.52
N THR A 820 -1.01 47.20 -1.57
CA THR A 820 0.01 48.27 -1.65
C THR A 820 1.01 48.26 -0.50
N TRP A 821 0.59 47.77 0.66
CA TRP A 821 1.44 47.58 1.83
C TRP A 821 2.50 46.48 1.69
N MET A 822 2.40 45.61 0.68
CA MET A 822 3.41 44.59 0.42
C MET A 822 4.79 45.20 0.13
N ALA A 823 4.82 46.43 -0.41
CA ALA A 823 6.05 47.15 -0.71
C ALA A 823 6.92 47.38 0.54
N PHE A 824 6.30 47.49 1.73
CA PHE A 824 7.02 47.51 3.00
C PHE A 824 7.81 46.21 3.19
N TYR A 825 7.15 45.06 3.07
CA TYR A 825 7.80 43.75 3.24
C TYR A 825 8.83 43.47 2.14
N GLU A 826 8.58 43.89 0.90
CA GLU A 826 9.57 43.78 -0.19
C GLU A 826 10.82 44.64 0.07
N SER A 827 10.65 45.83 0.68
CA SER A 827 11.79 46.68 1.09
C SER A 827 12.54 46.14 2.32
N CYS A 828 11.97 45.18 3.04
CA CYS A 828 12.53 44.57 4.24
C CYS A 828 13.09 43.15 4.01
N ILE A 829 13.35 42.75 2.77
CA ILE A 829 14.03 41.48 2.47
C ILE A 829 15.50 41.60 2.91
N THR A 830 15.83 40.97 4.05
CA THR A 830 17.14 41.08 4.72
C THR A 830 17.85 39.73 4.88
N SER A 831 17.24 38.63 4.46
CA SER A 831 17.84 37.30 4.55
C SER A 831 19.12 37.19 3.70
N GLU A 832 20.04 36.34 4.12
CA GLU A 832 21.25 36.04 3.35
C GLU A 832 20.89 35.61 1.92
N GLN A 833 21.74 35.98 0.95
CA GLN A 833 21.53 35.65 -0.45
C GLN A 833 21.34 34.14 -0.68
N SER A 834 21.98 33.29 0.12
CA SER A 834 21.80 31.84 0.11
C SER A 834 20.37 31.41 0.48
N CYS A 835 19.76 32.02 1.50
CA CYS A 835 18.36 31.78 1.89
C CYS A 835 17.39 32.27 0.80
N VAL A 836 17.62 33.47 0.26
CA VAL A 836 16.81 34.04 -0.82
C VAL A 836 16.86 33.16 -2.07
N ASN A 837 18.03 32.61 -2.41
CA ASN A 837 18.18 31.68 -3.52
C ASN A 837 17.38 30.39 -3.28
N GLU A 838 17.37 29.87 -2.06
CA GLU A 838 16.61 28.66 -1.70
C GLU A 838 15.08 28.90 -1.74
N TRP A 839 14.58 30.11 -1.50
CA TRP A 839 13.16 30.45 -1.69
C TRP A 839 12.74 30.55 -3.16
N ASN A 840 13.71 30.86 -4.03
CA ASN A 840 13.52 31.04 -5.47
C ASN A 840 14.00 29.82 -6.29
N ALA A 841 14.46 28.77 -5.62
CA ALA A 841 14.90 27.53 -6.25
C ALA A 841 13.68 26.80 -6.84
N MET A 842 13.75 26.46 -8.13
CA MET A 842 12.71 25.69 -8.82
C MET A 842 13.13 24.21 -8.89
N THR A 843 12.29 23.32 -8.37
CA THR A 843 12.54 21.87 -8.34
C THR A 843 12.21 21.15 -9.66
N ASP A 844 11.61 21.86 -10.62
CA ASP A 844 11.23 21.34 -11.94
C ASP A 844 12.41 21.31 -12.92
N LEU A 845 13.62 21.70 -12.49
CA LEU A 845 14.81 21.71 -13.32
C LEU A 845 15.51 20.35 -13.28
N GLU A 846 15.83 19.82 -14.46
CA GLU A 846 16.86 18.79 -14.66
C GLU A 846 18.24 19.41 -14.38
N THR A 847 18.56 19.74 -13.14
CA THR A 847 19.91 20.24 -12.83
C THR A 847 20.89 19.07 -12.78
N THR A 848 21.83 19.02 -13.72
CA THR A 848 23.07 18.19 -13.64
C THR A 848 24.11 18.80 -12.68
N ARG A 849 23.65 19.59 -11.70
CA ARG A 849 24.50 20.26 -10.71
C ARG A 849 25.03 19.22 -9.71
N PRO A 850 26.36 19.08 -9.53
CA PRO A 850 26.87 18.59 -8.25
C PRO A 850 26.64 19.69 -7.20
N ASP A 851 26.13 19.31 -6.02
CA ASP A 851 25.88 20.23 -4.92
C ASP A 851 27.10 21.11 -4.67
N SER A 852 26.87 22.42 -4.48
CA SER A 852 27.97 23.34 -4.15
C SER A 852 28.66 22.87 -2.87
N PRO A 853 30.01 22.89 -2.81
CA PRO A 853 30.74 22.35 -1.66
C PRO A 853 30.29 23.08 -0.40
N THR A 854 29.75 22.30 0.54
CA THR A 854 29.46 22.75 1.90
C THR A 854 30.77 23.22 2.51
N MET A 855 30.87 24.53 2.78
CA MET A 855 32.11 25.17 3.25
C MET A 855 32.64 24.59 4.57
N PHE A 856 31.82 23.83 5.31
CA PHE A 856 32.24 23.11 6.51
C PHE A 856 31.42 21.83 6.68
N VAL A 857 31.94 20.69 6.22
CA VAL A 857 31.60 19.35 6.74
C VAL A 857 32.90 18.55 6.83
N ASP A 858 32.93 17.65 7.81
CA ASP A 858 33.97 16.68 8.15
C ASP A 858 34.76 16.09 6.97
N ARG A 859 35.97 15.61 7.27
CA ARG A 859 36.92 14.99 6.33
C ARG A 859 36.19 14.24 5.19
N PRO A 860 36.46 14.58 3.92
CA PRO A 860 35.78 13.95 2.78
C PRO A 860 35.96 12.44 2.84
N THR A 861 34.88 11.71 2.56
CA THR A 861 34.90 10.25 2.51
C THR A 861 35.90 9.76 1.45
N GLU A 862 36.46 8.57 1.62
CA GLU A 862 37.47 8.05 0.68
C GLU A 862 36.96 7.96 -0.76
N ARG A 863 35.65 7.75 -0.93
CA ARG A 863 34.98 7.77 -2.24
C ARG A 863 35.04 9.16 -2.89
N GLU A 864 34.67 10.22 -2.17
CA GLU A 864 34.69 11.59 -2.71
C GLU A 864 36.10 12.06 -3.07
N ARG A 865 37.12 11.64 -2.30
CA ARG A 865 38.53 11.90 -2.64
C ARG A 865 38.96 11.19 -3.92
N THR A 866 38.49 9.95 -4.09
CA THR A 866 38.78 9.14 -5.27
C THR A 866 38.07 9.70 -6.51
N GLU A 867 36.80 10.08 -6.40
CA GLU A 867 36.03 10.74 -7.47
C GLU A 867 36.67 12.07 -7.89
N CYS A 868 37.15 12.88 -6.94
CA CYS A 868 37.89 14.11 -7.23
C CYS A 868 39.21 13.85 -7.98
N LEU A 869 39.96 12.81 -7.59
CA LEU A 869 41.19 12.41 -8.25
C LEU A 869 40.94 11.86 -9.67
N ILE A 870 39.89 11.04 -9.83
CA ILE A 870 39.42 10.52 -11.12
C ILE A 870 39.08 11.69 -12.04
N LYS A 871 38.26 12.64 -11.58
CA LYS A 871 37.85 13.83 -12.34
C LYS A 871 39.05 14.66 -12.81
N ALA A 872 40.02 14.90 -11.92
CA ALA A 872 41.23 15.66 -12.24
C ALA A 872 42.11 14.95 -13.28
N LYS A 873 42.29 13.63 -13.15
CA LYS A 873 43.11 12.83 -14.08
C LYS A 873 42.42 12.62 -15.42
N LEU A 874 41.12 12.38 -15.42
CA LEU A 874 40.30 12.24 -16.62
C LEU A 874 40.31 13.51 -17.45
N ARG A 875 40.14 14.68 -16.81
CA ARG A 875 40.25 15.99 -17.47
C ARG A 875 41.61 16.20 -18.12
N ASN A 876 42.69 15.81 -17.43
CA ASN A 876 44.04 15.90 -17.98
C ASN A 876 44.19 15.02 -19.24
N ILE A 877 43.79 13.75 -19.16
CA ILE A 877 43.86 12.80 -20.30
C ILE A 877 43.06 13.32 -21.51
N MET A 878 41.81 13.73 -21.29
CA MET A 878 40.93 14.22 -22.36
C MET A 878 41.40 15.54 -22.99
N THR A 879 42.19 16.35 -22.26
CA THR A 879 42.75 17.61 -22.81
C THR A 879 43.95 17.37 -23.74
N PHE A 880 44.73 16.31 -23.49
CA PHE A 880 45.95 16.03 -24.26
C PHE A 880 45.77 14.96 -25.35
N GLN A 881 44.66 14.25 -25.38
CA GLN A 881 44.35 13.23 -26.38
C GLN A 881 43.50 13.79 -27.53
N ASP A 882 43.71 13.23 -28.73
CA ASP A 882 42.89 13.53 -29.90
C ASP A 882 41.53 12.84 -29.79
N LEU A 883 40.50 13.63 -29.44
CA LEU A 883 39.15 13.15 -29.12
C LEU A 883 38.39 12.61 -30.35
N GLU A 884 38.82 12.92 -31.58
CA GLU A 884 38.13 12.48 -32.81
C GLU A 884 38.44 11.02 -33.18
N ASN A 885 39.59 10.50 -32.73
CA ASN A 885 40.09 9.18 -33.12
C ASN A 885 40.14 8.16 -31.98
N ILE A 886 39.71 8.52 -30.77
CA ILE A 886 39.85 7.71 -29.56
C ILE A 886 38.50 7.19 -29.05
N THR A 887 38.47 5.94 -28.59
CA THR A 887 37.27 5.34 -28.01
C THR A 887 37.16 5.61 -26.51
N SER A 888 35.94 5.63 -25.97
CA SER A 888 35.71 5.77 -24.52
C SER A 888 36.33 4.63 -23.69
N LYS A 889 36.53 3.46 -24.32
CA LYS A 889 37.24 2.33 -23.71
C LYS A 889 38.74 2.60 -23.57
N GLU A 890 39.37 3.24 -24.55
CA GLU A 890 40.78 3.60 -24.52
C GLU A 890 41.06 4.70 -23.48
N ILE A 891 40.20 5.72 -23.41
CA ILE A 891 40.28 6.77 -22.36
C ILE A 891 40.19 6.14 -20.96
N ARG A 892 39.28 5.18 -20.75
CA ARG A 892 39.15 4.48 -19.47
C ARG A 892 40.38 3.62 -19.14
N ASN A 893 40.92 2.90 -20.13
CA ASN A 893 42.13 2.09 -19.94
C ASN A 893 43.34 2.96 -19.58
N GLU A 894 43.49 4.12 -20.21
CA GLU A 894 44.54 5.11 -19.89
C GLU A 894 44.36 5.69 -18.49
N LEU A 895 43.12 5.98 -18.08
CA LEU A 895 42.82 6.43 -16.73
C LEU A 895 43.17 5.37 -15.67
N GLU A 896 42.81 4.11 -15.91
CA GLU A 896 43.16 2.99 -15.02
C GLU A 896 44.68 2.78 -14.93
N GLN A 897 45.42 2.96 -16.03
CA GLN A 897 46.89 2.92 -16.04
C GLN A 897 47.49 4.08 -15.24
N HIS A 898 47.01 5.31 -15.45
CA HIS A 898 47.51 6.50 -14.76
C HIS A 898 47.20 6.51 -13.25
N MET A 899 46.13 5.83 -12.83
CA MET A 899 45.74 5.72 -11.42
C MET A 899 46.24 4.44 -10.73
N SER A 900 46.76 3.47 -11.49
CA SER A 900 47.26 2.19 -10.97
C SER A 900 46.25 1.44 -10.09
N CYS A 901 44.95 1.57 -10.40
CA CYS A 901 43.86 0.94 -9.68
C CYS A 901 42.72 0.53 -10.63
N ASN A 902 41.92 -0.44 -10.22
CA ASN A 902 40.76 -0.88 -11.00
C ASN A 902 39.58 0.08 -10.75
N LEU A 903 39.09 0.74 -11.79
CA LEU A 903 38.04 1.76 -11.72
C LEU A 903 36.67 1.25 -12.20
N THR A 904 36.47 -0.07 -12.26
CA THR A 904 35.20 -0.68 -12.72
C THR A 904 33.98 -0.22 -11.92
N GLU A 905 34.12 0.05 -10.62
CA GLU A 905 33.05 0.58 -9.76
C GLU A 905 32.69 2.04 -10.08
N TYR A 906 33.62 2.81 -10.65
CA TYR A 906 33.44 4.21 -11.05
C TYR A 906 33.09 4.37 -12.52
N LYS A 907 32.80 3.28 -13.24
CA LYS A 907 32.52 3.31 -14.68
C LYS A 907 31.42 4.30 -15.06
N GLU A 908 30.31 4.28 -14.33
CA GLU A 908 29.18 5.20 -14.56
C GLU A 908 29.54 6.65 -14.25
N PHE A 909 30.33 6.88 -13.19
CA PHE A 909 30.86 8.21 -12.85
C PHE A 909 31.82 8.72 -13.94
N ILE A 910 32.73 7.87 -14.42
CA ILE A 910 33.67 8.19 -15.50
C ILE A 910 32.92 8.50 -16.80
N ASP A 911 31.92 7.70 -17.16
CA ASP A 911 31.14 7.91 -18.39
C ASP A 911 30.37 9.24 -18.36
N ASN A 912 29.76 9.57 -17.21
CA ASN A 912 29.08 10.85 -17.01
C ASN A 912 30.07 12.02 -16.99
N GLU A 913 31.21 11.89 -16.30
CA GLU A 913 32.23 12.93 -16.21
C GLU A 913 32.95 13.13 -17.55
N MET A 914 33.12 12.08 -18.37
CA MET A 914 33.62 12.19 -19.75
C MET A 914 32.68 13.05 -20.60
N LEU A 915 31.37 12.83 -20.54
CA LEU A 915 30.38 13.63 -21.27
C LEU A 915 30.36 15.08 -20.77
N LEU A 916 30.43 15.29 -19.45
CA LEU A 916 30.52 16.63 -18.83
C LEU A 916 31.80 17.36 -19.29
N ILE A 917 32.96 16.70 -19.26
CA ILE A 917 34.25 17.27 -19.69
C ILE A 917 34.20 17.59 -21.19
N LEU A 918 33.69 16.68 -22.02
CA LEU A 918 33.55 16.89 -23.46
C LEU A 918 32.69 18.12 -23.76
N GLY A 919 31.53 18.26 -23.10
CA GLY A 919 30.68 19.45 -23.25
C GLY A 919 31.34 20.74 -22.75
N GLN A 920 32.17 20.67 -21.70
CA GLN A 920 32.92 21.82 -21.16
C GLN A 920 34.16 22.22 -21.98
N MET A 921 34.60 21.40 -22.92
CA MET A 921 35.77 21.69 -23.78
C MET A 921 35.43 22.57 -24.98
N ASP A 922 34.14 22.66 -25.36
CA ASP A 922 33.67 23.59 -26.38
C ASP A 922 33.74 25.02 -25.84
N LYS A 923 34.51 25.90 -26.49
CA LYS A 923 34.71 27.28 -26.04
C LYS A 923 33.52 28.18 -26.40
N ALA A 924 33.20 29.12 -25.51
CA ALA A 924 32.19 30.13 -25.79
C ALA A 924 32.62 31.02 -26.97
N THR A 925 31.71 31.29 -27.89
CA THR A 925 32.04 32.02 -29.10
C THR A 925 31.96 33.53 -28.89
N LEU A 926 33.04 34.25 -29.16
CA LEU A 926 33.08 35.72 -29.07
C LEU A 926 32.42 36.34 -30.31
N ILE A 927 31.25 36.96 -30.14
CA ILE A 927 30.53 37.60 -31.24
C ILE A 927 30.86 39.10 -31.33
N PHE A 928 30.98 39.76 -30.18
CA PHE A 928 31.42 41.15 -30.04
C PHE A 928 32.44 41.23 -28.91
N ASP A 929 33.29 42.26 -28.88
CA ASP A 929 34.35 42.42 -27.85
C ASP A 929 33.87 42.24 -26.39
N HIS A 930 32.60 42.54 -26.13
CA HIS A 930 31.93 42.44 -24.82
C HIS A 930 30.81 41.39 -24.75
N VAL A 931 30.54 40.59 -25.80
CA VAL A 931 29.44 39.61 -25.84
C VAL A 931 29.94 38.24 -26.33
N TYR A 932 29.79 37.24 -25.47
CA TYR A 932 29.95 35.83 -25.80
C TYR A 932 28.58 35.17 -26.01
N LEU A 933 28.51 34.25 -26.97
CA LEU A 933 27.40 33.35 -27.20
C LEU A 933 27.85 31.93 -26.81
N GLY A 934 27.05 31.23 -26.00
CA GLY A 934 27.40 29.88 -25.56
C GLY A 934 26.20 29.03 -25.15
N SER A 935 26.49 27.78 -24.78
CA SER A 935 25.53 26.79 -24.27
C SER A 935 25.52 26.76 -22.74
N GLU A 936 24.71 25.87 -22.18
CA GLU A 936 24.73 25.58 -20.73
C GLU A 936 26.12 25.15 -20.24
N TRP A 937 26.87 24.45 -21.08
CA TRP A 937 28.20 23.94 -20.73
C TRP A 937 29.20 25.07 -20.54
N ASN A 938 29.15 26.09 -21.39
CA ASN A 938 29.97 27.30 -21.24
C ASN A 938 29.62 28.08 -19.97
N ALA A 939 28.33 28.16 -19.63
CA ALA A 939 27.88 28.81 -18.40
C ALA A 939 28.29 28.02 -17.13
N SER A 940 28.53 26.71 -17.25
CA SER A 940 28.99 25.84 -16.17
C SER A 940 30.52 25.89 -15.93
N ASN A 941 31.30 26.48 -16.83
CA ASN A 941 32.77 26.48 -16.76
C ASN A 941 33.30 27.74 -16.06
N LEU A 942 33.53 27.65 -14.74
CA LEU A 942 34.00 28.78 -13.93
C LEU A 942 35.36 29.34 -14.37
N GLU A 943 36.28 28.47 -14.77
CA GLU A 943 37.64 28.84 -15.18
C GLU A 943 37.59 29.64 -16.48
N GLU A 944 36.87 29.14 -17.49
CA GLU A 944 36.72 29.82 -18.78
C GLU A 944 35.99 31.17 -18.64
N LEU A 945 34.95 31.26 -17.81
CA LEU A 945 34.25 32.52 -17.54
C LEU A 945 35.18 33.59 -16.96
N ARG A 946 36.10 33.19 -16.07
CA ARG A 946 37.08 34.09 -15.46
C ARG A 946 38.17 34.48 -16.45
N ASP A 947 38.72 33.53 -17.18
CA ASP A 947 39.77 33.76 -18.19
C ASP A 947 39.27 34.65 -19.33
N CYS A 948 38.00 34.50 -19.71
CA CYS A 948 37.36 35.35 -20.70
C CYS A 948 37.02 36.75 -20.17
N GLY A 949 37.03 36.98 -18.85
CA GLY A 949 36.66 38.26 -18.22
C GLY A 949 35.15 38.53 -18.20
N VAL A 950 34.33 37.47 -18.13
CA VAL A 950 32.88 37.57 -18.05
C VAL A 950 32.47 37.97 -16.62
N GLY A 951 31.67 39.02 -16.48
CA GLY A 951 31.08 39.44 -15.19
C GLY A 951 29.55 39.38 -15.18
N TYR A 952 28.94 39.22 -16.35
CA TYR A 952 27.50 39.25 -16.58
C TYR A 952 27.08 38.00 -17.34
N ILE A 953 26.01 37.34 -16.91
CA ILE A 953 25.49 36.14 -17.55
C ILE A 953 23.99 36.30 -17.78
N LEU A 954 23.59 36.22 -19.05
CA LEU A 954 22.21 36.26 -19.49
C LEU A 954 21.74 34.83 -19.77
N ASN A 955 20.85 34.34 -18.92
CA ASN A 955 20.29 32.99 -18.99
C ASN A 955 18.91 33.04 -19.66
N VAL A 956 18.82 32.56 -20.91
CA VAL A 956 17.60 32.60 -21.74
C VAL A 956 16.93 31.21 -21.81
N THR A 957 16.75 30.58 -20.66
CA THR A 957 16.08 29.28 -20.56
C THR A 957 15.44 29.06 -19.20
N ARG A 958 14.30 28.36 -19.20
CA ARG A 958 13.62 27.89 -17.98
C ARG A 958 14.26 26.61 -17.41
N GLU A 959 14.90 25.82 -18.26
CA GLU A 959 15.39 24.47 -17.93
C GLU A 959 16.72 24.45 -17.18
N ILE A 960 17.46 25.57 -17.13
CA ILE A 960 18.80 25.64 -16.55
C ILE A 960 18.88 26.77 -15.54
N ASP A 961 19.34 26.49 -14.32
CA ASP A 961 19.54 27.52 -13.29
C ASP A 961 20.92 28.19 -13.40
N ASN A 962 21.13 29.23 -12.61
CA ASN A 962 22.40 29.93 -12.55
C ASN A 962 23.44 29.06 -11.85
N PHE A 963 24.54 28.75 -12.55
CA PHE A 963 25.58 27.86 -12.03
C PHE A 963 26.38 28.47 -10.86
N PHE A 964 26.61 29.78 -10.87
CA PHE A 964 27.46 30.47 -9.87
C PHE A 964 26.76 31.70 -9.26
N PRO A 965 25.63 31.52 -8.55
CA PRO A 965 24.86 32.63 -8.01
C PRO A 965 25.68 33.39 -6.95
N GLY A 966 25.86 34.69 -7.15
CA GLY A 966 26.65 35.56 -6.27
C GLY A 966 28.09 35.85 -6.73
N MET A 967 28.59 35.17 -7.76
CA MET A 967 29.91 35.47 -8.35
C MET A 967 29.81 36.32 -9.62
N PHE A 968 28.71 36.17 -10.36
CA PHE A 968 28.42 36.94 -11.57
C PHE A 968 27.07 37.64 -11.41
N SER A 969 26.86 38.73 -12.15
CA SER A 969 25.54 39.34 -12.26
C SER A 969 24.71 38.51 -13.24
N TYR A 970 23.53 38.05 -12.83
CA TYR A 970 22.64 37.25 -13.69
C TYR A 970 21.40 38.03 -14.09
N HIS A 971 20.91 37.76 -15.30
CA HIS A 971 19.55 38.09 -15.71
C HIS A 971 18.91 36.84 -16.32
N ASN A 972 17.71 36.50 -15.84
CA ASN A 972 17.05 35.24 -16.17
C ASN A 972 15.79 35.50 -16.99
N VAL A 973 15.79 35.05 -18.24
CA VAL A 973 14.61 34.99 -19.10
C VAL A 973 14.10 33.55 -19.10
N ARG A 974 13.10 33.27 -18.26
CA ARG A 974 12.60 31.92 -17.96
C ARG A 974 11.56 31.47 -18.98
N VAL A 975 12.03 31.06 -20.15
CA VAL A 975 11.19 30.56 -21.24
C VAL A 975 11.55 29.12 -21.64
N TYR A 976 10.56 28.32 -22.04
CA TYR A 976 10.76 26.95 -22.53
C TYR A 976 11.41 26.95 -23.94
N ASP A 977 12.05 25.85 -24.34
CA ASP A 977 12.63 25.71 -25.69
C ASP A 977 11.58 25.30 -26.73
N GLU A 978 10.56 26.15 -26.89
CA GLU A 978 9.48 25.93 -27.86
C GLU A 978 9.53 26.99 -28.97
N GLU A 979 9.27 26.57 -30.22
CA GLU A 979 9.27 27.46 -31.39
C GLU A 979 8.24 28.61 -31.27
N ALA A 980 7.15 28.41 -30.51
CA ALA A 980 6.09 29.40 -30.31
C ALA A 980 6.37 30.42 -29.19
N THR A 981 7.55 30.37 -28.57
CA THR A 981 7.90 31.21 -27.42
C THR A 981 8.03 32.68 -27.80
N ASP A 982 7.32 33.57 -27.10
CA ASP A 982 7.43 35.02 -27.30
C ASP A 982 8.67 35.59 -26.57
N LEU A 983 9.74 35.83 -27.32
CA LEU A 983 10.94 36.52 -26.83
C LEU A 983 10.82 38.05 -26.89
N LEU A 984 9.84 38.59 -27.61
CA LEU A 984 9.74 40.01 -27.90
C LEU A 984 9.45 40.83 -26.64
N ALA A 985 8.66 40.26 -25.72
CA ALA A 985 8.38 40.85 -24.41
C ALA A 985 9.65 41.09 -23.56
N HIS A 986 10.73 40.34 -23.81
CA HIS A 986 11.94 40.35 -22.99
C HIS A 986 13.12 41.10 -23.62
N TRP A 987 13.03 41.50 -24.90
CA TRP A 987 14.17 42.10 -25.62
C TRP A 987 14.64 43.45 -25.05
N ASN A 988 13.75 44.21 -24.41
CA ASN A 988 14.17 45.45 -23.75
C ASN A 988 15.04 45.17 -22.53
N ASP A 989 14.69 44.16 -21.74
CA ASP A 989 15.41 43.80 -20.52
C ASP A 989 16.76 43.15 -20.85
N THR A 990 16.78 42.22 -21.83
CA THR A 990 18.02 41.60 -22.29
C THR A 990 18.99 42.62 -22.90
N TYR A 991 18.49 43.57 -23.70
CA TYR A 991 19.28 44.66 -24.25
C TYR A 991 19.90 45.52 -23.13
N ASN A 992 19.08 45.97 -22.17
CA ASN A 992 19.55 46.81 -21.07
C ASN A 992 20.63 46.12 -20.24
N PHE A 993 20.49 44.81 -20.04
CA PHE A 993 21.45 44.00 -19.31
C PHE A 993 22.80 43.87 -20.04
N ILE A 994 22.80 43.57 -21.34
CA ILE A 994 24.03 43.49 -22.15
C ILE A 994 24.74 44.85 -22.22
N VAL A 995 23.98 45.94 -22.39
CA VAL A 995 24.54 47.31 -22.37
C VAL A 995 25.11 47.67 -21.00
N LYS A 996 24.50 47.20 -19.92
CA LYS A 996 25.02 47.41 -18.56
C LYS A 996 26.39 46.74 -18.38
N ALA A 997 26.58 45.53 -18.91
CA ALA A 997 27.88 44.86 -18.92
C ALA A 997 28.94 45.69 -19.66
N LYS A 998 28.60 46.15 -20.88
CA LYS A 998 29.45 47.03 -21.70
C LYS A 998 29.85 48.31 -20.98
N LYS A 999 28.90 49.00 -20.33
CA LYS A 999 29.16 50.23 -19.56
C LYS A 999 30.11 50.02 -18.38
N ASN A 1000 30.07 48.84 -17.78
CA ASN A 1000 30.91 48.48 -16.64
C ASN A 1000 32.26 47.86 -17.05
N ASN A 1001 32.66 47.98 -18.34
CA ASN A 1001 33.88 47.41 -18.91
C ASN A 1001 34.03 45.90 -18.59
N SER A 1002 32.92 45.17 -18.57
CA SER A 1002 32.87 43.74 -18.33
C SER A 1002 32.19 43.04 -19.49
N LYS A 1003 32.49 41.76 -19.69
CA LYS A 1003 31.91 40.97 -20.77
C LYS A 1003 30.66 40.22 -20.30
N CYS A 1004 29.74 39.98 -21.23
CA CYS A 1004 28.48 39.28 -21.00
C CYS A 1004 28.48 37.95 -21.75
N LEU A 1005 28.20 36.84 -21.06
CA LEU A 1005 27.85 35.57 -21.70
C LEU A 1005 26.34 35.51 -21.88
N VAL A 1006 25.87 35.20 -23.09
CA VAL A 1006 24.46 34.94 -23.39
C VAL A 1006 24.31 33.46 -23.72
N HIS A 1007 23.52 32.73 -22.92
CA HIS A 1007 23.32 31.30 -23.13
C HIS A 1007 21.85 30.88 -23.07
N CYS A 1008 21.56 29.80 -23.80
CA CYS A 1008 20.37 28.98 -23.61
C CYS A 1008 20.85 27.53 -23.41
N LYS A 1009 20.00 26.52 -23.63
CA LYS A 1009 20.42 25.12 -23.49
C LYS A 1009 21.58 24.75 -24.43
N MET A 1010 21.30 24.76 -25.73
CA MET A 1010 22.29 24.41 -26.76
C MET A 1010 23.12 25.59 -27.25
N GLY A 1011 22.77 26.83 -26.89
CA GLY A 1011 23.43 28.03 -27.41
C GLY A 1011 23.04 28.44 -28.84
N VAL A 1012 22.11 27.74 -29.48
CA VAL A 1012 21.79 27.88 -30.91
C VAL A 1012 20.54 28.73 -31.22
N SER A 1013 19.48 28.64 -30.39
CA SER A 1013 18.16 29.20 -30.74
C SER A 1013 17.87 30.51 -30.00
N ARG A 1014 17.50 30.44 -28.72
CA ARG A 1014 17.03 31.59 -27.91
C ARG A 1014 18.15 32.59 -27.59
N SER A 1015 19.33 32.09 -27.26
CA SER A 1015 20.52 32.92 -27.01
C SER A 1015 20.98 33.64 -28.28
N ALA A 1016 21.09 32.93 -29.40
CA ALA A 1016 21.46 33.52 -30.69
C ALA A 1016 20.45 34.58 -31.14
N SER A 1017 19.15 34.28 -31.01
CA SER A 1017 18.07 35.24 -31.30
C SER A 1017 18.17 36.52 -30.45
N SER A 1018 18.52 36.38 -29.17
CA SER A 1018 18.72 37.52 -28.26
C SER A 1018 19.94 38.37 -28.65
N VAL A 1019 21.03 37.74 -29.10
CA VAL A 1019 22.23 38.43 -29.60
C VAL A 1019 21.97 39.13 -30.94
N ILE A 1020 21.21 38.52 -31.84
CA ILE A 1020 20.78 39.13 -33.10
C ILE A 1020 19.91 40.36 -32.82
N ALA A 1021 18.93 40.25 -31.92
CA ALA A 1021 18.09 41.38 -31.51
C ALA A 1021 18.91 42.53 -30.89
N TYR A 1022 19.92 42.19 -30.08
CA TYR A 1022 20.87 43.17 -29.54
C TYR A 1022 21.63 43.89 -30.67
N ALA A 1023 22.16 43.16 -31.65
CA ALA A 1023 22.92 43.73 -32.77
C ALA A 1023 22.06 44.66 -33.65
N MET A 1024 20.82 44.27 -33.91
CA MET A 1024 19.85 45.09 -34.65
C MET A 1024 19.56 46.40 -33.91
N LYS A 1025 19.41 46.36 -32.59
CA LYS A 1025 19.06 47.53 -31.77
C LYS A 1025 20.25 48.46 -31.49
N GLU A 1026 21.43 47.92 -31.17
CA GLU A 1026 22.62 48.70 -30.83
C GLU A 1026 23.29 49.32 -32.07
N TYR A 1027 23.40 48.56 -33.16
CA TYR A 1027 24.14 48.98 -34.36
C TYR A 1027 23.23 49.39 -35.53
N GLY A 1028 21.91 49.33 -35.36
CA GLY A 1028 20.94 49.66 -36.41
C GLY A 1028 21.03 48.74 -37.64
N TRP A 1029 21.46 47.49 -37.45
CA TRP A 1029 21.61 46.53 -38.54
C TRP A 1029 20.26 45.95 -38.99
N SER A 1030 20.14 45.63 -40.28
CA SER A 1030 19.03 44.80 -40.77
C SER A 1030 19.15 43.37 -40.22
N LEU A 1031 18.02 42.67 -40.10
CA LEU A 1031 17.97 41.28 -39.64
C LEU A 1031 18.92 40.39 -40.44
N GLU A 1032 18.94 40.53 -41.76
CA GLU A 1032 19.81 39.74 -42.65
C GLU A 1032 21.29 39.98 -42.37
N LYS A 1033 21.69 41.24 -42.15
CA LYS A 1033 23.07 41.59 -41.79
C LYS A 1033 23.45 41.05 -40.42
N ALA A 1034 22.58 41.20 -39.43
CA ALA A 1034 22.83 40.73 -38.06
C ALA A 1034 22.89 39.19 -38.00
N TYR A 1035 21.97 38.50 -38.67
CA TYR A 1035 21.95 37.04 -38.76
C TYR A 1035 23.21 36.50 -39.45
N ASN A 1036 23.59 37.06 -40.61
CA ASN A 1036 24.79 36.61 -41.31
C ASN A 1036 26.08 36.89 -40.51
N PHE A 1037 26.15 38.00 -39.78
CA PHE A 1037 27.28 38.32 -38.92
C PHE A 1037 27.39 37.34 -37.74
N VAL A 1038 26.28 37.06 -37.05
CA VAL A 1038 26.28 36.09 -35.94
C VAL A 1038 26.54 34.68 -36.46
N LYS A 1039 26.08 34.32 -37.66
CA LYS A 1039 26.35 33.02 -38.29
C LYS A 1039 27.79 32.87 -38.79
N GLN A 1040 28.46 33.95 -39.18
CA GLN A 1040 29.86 33.90 -39.62
C GLN A 1040 30.84 33.88 -38.45
N ASN A 1041 30.48 34.51 -37.33
CA ASN A 1041 31.31 34.54 -36.13
C ASN A 1041 30.91 33.48 -35.09
N GLY A 1042 29.71 32.92 -35.19
CA GLY A 1042 29.21 31.76 -34.45
C GLY A 1042 29.47 30.44 -35.20
N VAL A 1043 29.35 29.31 -34.50
CA VAL A 1043 29.45 27.95 -35.10
C VAL A 1043 28.23 27.65 -35.97
#